data_AF-A0A0G0XIE0-F1
#
_entry.id   AF-A0A0G0XIE0-F1
#
_cell.length_a   1.000
_cell.length_b   1.000
_cell.length_c   1.000
_cell.angle_alpha   90.00
_cell.angle_beta   90.00
_cell.angle_gamma   90.00
#
_symmetry.space_group_name_H-M   'P 1'
#
loop_
_entity.id
_entity.type
_entity.pdbx_description
1 polymer ?
#
loop_
_entity_poly.entity_id
_entity_poly.type
_entity_poly.pdbx_seq_one_letter_code
_entity_poly.pdbx_strand_id
1 'polypeptide(L)'
;MKMKMFINLIKILVLAVPAGFAYLGIKYSDSFYYLLSFISLVFWFFVLKPGVFSNKKLSVPKIKAPFLNINVPKIHEPEIIEWFEEKALGKKFSKRIHLPLIAIFLFSQLAFLYLGVFELPLTSDGNIIIAYFKAQLDQILVSWPYFLVGILFAVIVLVIYGLKRKLIVITKPRHFVNTWIKSLAVVLVVLALSLGLSFLSLYAVAVAHANSVKSTDVISGEKDVLQKLKNSSKAPKIVGVEKGLKRTLISISLKRNSSLGKFYSEKLIDTLPDNFLFIKTPTEALIMYGDNLLITELKKSEIEAVSPTVTKLLVKQQLEPRYIKDEPEVKVLSRQEYLKYRDDQINKQLEEVDGILAEIQKNINIAYSNIQIDKNNIAEAQNLLASAPEKRDADYNYCKTAGYSSFYFGTFYRYYTDAECEAKRQEWDNYLAELEASIRQNQANLGYDQGQLAQYQEYKKIFEDFRPYVEAQKGSTPDELGLFEPERSVKVVLESTNNKAVGDYFATLVHEYLHYTSYVSEERQFTHRFFEEALTEYFSRKIIKDQLGLETGLGYPIQVKVIEEISKKISENKLRDIYFNKDESTLVALLNEAYGSKFYTDSEFHFQALSYLGGKDALKAANNIMFKIGGQELKEEDLYSTFSELK
;
A
#
# COMPACT_ATOMS: atom_id res chain seq x y z
N MET A 1 53.66 -1.82 43.09
CA MET A 1 52.98 -3.12 42.86
C MET A 1 51.75 -3.04 41.93
N LYS A 2 50.90 -2.00 42.02
CA LYS A 2 49.66 -1.87 41.23
C LYS A 2 49.83 -1.88 39.68
N MET A 3 50.92 -1.35 39.14
CA MET A 3 51.16 -1.29 37.68
C MET A 3 51.54 -2.65 37.04
N LYS A 4 52.17 -3.56 37.78
CA LYS A 4 52.53 -4.90 37.29
C LYS A 4 51.29 -5.80 37.17
N MET A 5 50.37 -5.66 38.13
CA MET A 5 49.10 -6.38 38.15
C MET A 5 48.17 -5.92 37.01
N PHE A 6 48.10 -4.60 36.75
CA PHE A 6 47.34 -4.03 35.63
C PHE A 6 47.89 -4.46 34.26
N ILE A 7 49.22 -4.48 34.07
CA ILE A 7 49.85 -4.96 32.83
C ILE A 7 49.60 -6.46 32.61
N ASN A 8 49.58 -7.27 33.67
CA ASN A 8 49.28 -8.69 33.56
C ASN A 8 47.78 -8.93 33.27
N LEU A 9 46.87 -8.14 33.83
CA LEU A 9 45.44 -8.19 33.51
C LEU A 9 45.17 -7.85 32.04
N ILE A 10 45.83 -6.81 31.52
CA ILE A 10 45.75 -6.46 30.09
C ILE A 10 46.32 -7.59 29.22
N LYS A 11 47.44 -8.22 29.58
CA LYS A 11 47.99 -9.35 28.82
C LYS A 11 47.02 -10.54 28.77
N ILE A 12 46.30 -10.82 29.86
CA ILE A 12 45.30 -11.88 29.94
C ILE A 12 44.08 -11.53 29.07
N LEU A 13 43.54 -10.33 29.19
CA LEU A 13 42.42 -9.85 28.38
C LEU A 13 42.73 -9.83 26.88
N VAL A 14 43.95 -9.47 26.49
CA VAL A 14 44.34 -9.40 25.07
C VAL A 14 44.61 -10.79 24.48
N LEU A 15 44.99 -11.80 25.27
CA LEU A 15 45.06 -13.21 24.82
C LEU A 15 43.70 -13.91 24.79
N ALA A 16 42.76 -13.45 25.63
CA ALA A 16 41.39 -13.96 25.65
C ALA A 16 40.63 -13.65 24.35
N VAL A 17 40.96 -12.55 23.65
CA VAL A 17 40.27 -12.16 22.40
C VAL A 17 40.58 -13.10 21.22
N PRO A 18 41.86 -13.39 20.85
CA PRO A 18 42.17 -14.39 19.82
C PRO A 18 41.68 -15.80 20.21
N ALA A 19 41.79 -16.18 21.49
CA ALA A 19 41.33 -17.47 21.99
C ALA A 19 39.79 -17.58 21.93
N GLY A 20 39.08 -16.48 22.20
CA GLY A 20 37.64 -16.35 21.99
C GLY A 20 37.27 -16.56 20.53
N PHE A 21 37.92 -15.86 19.59
CA PHE A 21 37.67 -16.06 18.16
C PHE A 21 38.04 -17.47 17.67
N ALA A 22 39.11 -18.08 18.19
CA ALA A 22 39.45 -19.48 17.86
C ALA A 22 38.39 -20.45 18.38
N TYR A 23 37.90 -20.26 19.61
CA TYR A 23 36.82 -21.04 20.17
C TYR A 23 35.52 -20.88 19.37
N LEU A 24 35.19 -19.67 18.93
CA LEU A 24 34.05 -19.42 18.04
C LEU A 24 34.28 -20.12 16.68
N GLY A 25 35.47 -20.09 16.10
CA GLY A 25 35.80 -20.84 14.88
C GLY A 25 35.61 -22.36 15.03
N ILE A 26 36.00 -22.93 16.18
CA ILE A 26 35.79 -24.35 16.50
C ILE A 26 34.30 -24.65 16.68
N LYS A 27 33.59 -23.80 17.42
CA LYS A 27 32.17 -24.01 17.75
C LYS A 27 31.25 -23.87 16.53
N TYR A 28 31.60 -22.98 15.59
CA TYR A 28 30.75 -22.64 14.44
C TYR A 28 31.29 -23.17 13.10
N SER A 29 32.42 -23.88 13.09
CA SER A 29 33.05 -24.47 11.90
C SER A 29 33.26 -23.49 10.74
N ASP A 30 33.56 -22.23 11.05
CA ASP A 30 33.62 -21.13 10.09
C ASP A 30 35.04 -20.54 10.02
N SER A 31 35.61 -20.60 8.82
CA SER A 31 36.98 -20.16 8.50
C SER A 31 37.18 -18.65 8.73
N PHE A 32 36.12 -17.86 8.76
CA PHE A 32 36.16 -16.44 9.05
C PHE A 32 36.60 -16.15 10.50
N TYR A 33 36.11 -16.91 11.49
CA TYR A 33 36.52 -16.72 12.89
C TYR A 33 37.95 -17.20 13.15
N TYR A 34 38.41 -18.21 12.41
CA TYR A 34 39.83 -18.59 12.42
C TYR A 34 40.70 -17.51 11.80
N LEU A 35 40.26 -16.85 10.72
CA LEU A 35 40.94 -15.71 10.12
C LEU A 35 41.00 -14.53 11.10
N LEU A 36 39.91 -14.21 11.80
CA LEU A 36 39.88 -13.16 12.82
C LEU A 36 40.74 -13.49 14.04
N SER A 37 40.73 -14.75 14.48
CA SER A 37 41.64 -15.23 15.53
C SER A 37 43.09 -15.05 15.10
N PHE A 38 43.43 -15.50 13.89
CA PHE A 38 44.77 -15.37 13.32
C PHE A 38 45.21 -13.91 13.18
N ILE A 39 44.36 -13.04 12.61
CA ILE A 39 44.64 -11.59 12.50
C ILE A 39 44.84 -10.97 13.88
N SER A 40 44.03 -11.33 14.87
CA SER A 40 44.16 -10.83 16.24
C SER A 40 45.44 -11.32 16.92
N LEU A 41 45.84 -12.57 16.65
CA LEU A 41 47.09 -13.18 17.14
C LEU A 41 48.33 -12.55 16.48
N VAL A 42 48.26 -12.28 15.18
CA VAL A 42 49.27 -11.55 14.42
C VAL A 42 49.39 -10.12 14.94
N PHE A 43 48.27 -9.42 15.14
CA PHE A 43 48.25 -8.07 15.73
C PHE A 43 48.84 -8.05 17.15
N TRP A 44 48.49 -9.04 17.98
CA TRP A 44 49.09 -9.23 19.31
C TRP A 44 50.61 -9.38 19.24
N PHE A 45 51.09 -10.17 18.28
CA PHE A 45 52.51 -10.36 18.03
C PHE A 45 53.21 -9.04 17.66
N PHE A 46 52.56 -8.20 16.84
CA PHE A 46 53.06 -6.87 16.47
C PHE A 46 53.04 -5.85 17.62
N VAL A 47 52.00 -5.86 18.47
CA VAL A 47 51.83 -4.88 19.56
C VAL A 47 52.73 -5.18 20.77
N LEU A 48 52.91 -6.45 21.15
CA LEU A 48 53.70 -6.81 22.34
C LEU A 48 55.17 -7.10 22.08
N LYS A 49 55.53 -7.46 20.84
CA LYS A 49 56.94 -7.65 20.44
C LYS A 49 57.32 -6.83 19.21
N PRO A 50 57.20 -5.49 19.24
CA PRO A 50 57.68 -4.64 18.15
C PRO A 50 59.19 -4.80 17.87
N GLY A 51 59.96 -5.31 18.83
CA GLY A 51 61.40 -5.60 18.68
C GLY A 51 61.76 -6.82 17.83
N VAL A 52 60.81 -7.70 17.48
CA VAL A 52 61.10 -8.88 16.64
C VAL A 52 61.48 -8.47 15.21
N PHE A 53 60.97 -7.32 14.73
CA PHE A 53 61.34 -6.76 13.43
C PHE A 53 62.46 -5.70 13.49
N SER A 54 62.88 -5.27 14.68
CA SER A 54 63.89 -4.21 14.79
C SER A 54 65.34 -4.72 14.78
N ASN A 55 65.58 -6.02 14.97
CA ASN A 55 66.94 -6.55 15.25
C ASN A 55 67.45 -7.67 14.32
N LYS A 56 66.86 -7.87 13.14
CA LYS A 56 67.53 -8.63 12.07
C LYS A 56 67.69 -7.75 10.85
N LYS A 57 68.95 -7.53 10.43
CA LYS A 57 69.27 -7.05 9.08
C LYS A 57 68.61 -8.03 8.10
N LEU A 58 67.43 -7.70 7.61
CA LEU A 58 66.91 -8.29 6.37
C LEU A 58 67.91 -7.90 5.28
N SER A 59 68.69 -8.88 4.81
CA SER A 59 69.49 -8.73 3.61
C SER A 59 68.52 -8.53 2.45
N VAL A 60 68.32 -7.28 2.06
CA VAL A 60 67.67 -6.96 0.79
C VAL A 60 68.58 -7.54 -0.32
N PRO A 61 68.07 -8.38 -1.24
CA PRO A 61 68.87 -8.81 -2.37
C PRO A 61 69.27 -7.59 -3.19
N LYS A 62 70.57 -7.45 -3.47
CA LYS A 62 71.08 -6.38 -4.33
C LYS A 62 70.56 -6.59 -5.75
N ILE A 63 69.47 -5.90 -6.10
CA ILE A 63 69.13 -5.67 -7.50
C ILE A 63 70.22 -4.75 -8.06
N LYS A 64 70.97 -5.22 -9.07
CA LYS A 64 71.93 -4.39 -9.80
C LYS A 64 71.14 -3.32 -10.55
N ALA A 65 71.19 -2.08 -10.06
CA ALA A 65 70.83 -0.92 -10.87
C ALA A 65 71.90 -0.72 -11.95
N PRO A 66 71.53 -0.31 -13.18
CA PRO A 66 72.49 0.05 -14.21
C PRO A 66 73.32 1.26 -13.76
N PHE A 67 74.60 1.21 -14.05
CA PHE A 67 75.64 2.15 -13.62
C PHE A 67 75.31 3.60 -14.03
N LEU A 68 75.17 4.47 -13.03
CA LEU A 68 75.48 5.90 -13.16
C LEU A 68 76.71 6.15 -12.27
N ASN A 69 77.85 6.21 -12.94
CA ASN A 69 79.17 6.34 -12.32
C ASN A 69 79.37 7.82 -11.91
N ILE A 70 79.01 8.16 -10.67
CA ILE A 70 79.39 9.44 -10.05
C ILE A 70 80.48 9.13 -9.03
N ASN A 71 81.71 9.52 -9.36
CA ASN A 71 82.85 9.49 -8.45
C ASN A 71 82.64 10.54 -7.36
N VAL A 72 82.53 10.10 -6.09
CA VAL A 72 82.66 10.98 -4.92
C VAL A 72 83.73 10.39 -4.01
N PRO A 73 84.71 11.17 -3.52
CA PRO A 73 85.87 10.65 -2.80
C PRO A 73 85.49 10.08 -1.44
N LYS A 74 86.18 9.01 -1.02
CA LYS A 74 86.15 8.48 0.35
C LYS A 74 86.68 9.55 1.31
N ILE A 75 85.82 10.06 2.18
CA ILE A 75 86.22 10.76 3.40
C ILE A 75 86.19 9.74 4.54
N HIS A 76 87.31 9.62 5.25
CA HIS A 76 87.48 8.83 6.47
C HIS A 76 86.53 9.35 7.57
N GLU A 77 85.71 8.46 8.12
CA GLU A 77 85.15 8.63 9.47
C GLU A 77 86.19 8.16 10.49
N PRO A 78 86.48 8.96 11.53
CA PRO A 78 86.76 8.42 12.84
C PRO A 78 85.65 8.79 13.83
N GLU A 79 85.23 7.76 14.58
CA GLU A 79 84.85 7.80 15.99
C GLU A 79 83.80 8.83 16.46
N ILE A 80 82.53 8.39 16.46
CA ILE A 80 81.57 8.73 17.53
C ILE A 80 80.88 7.43 17.98
N ILE A 81 81.65 6.57 18.62
CA ILE A 81 81.14 5.45 19.43
C ILE A 81 81.07 5.96 20.87
N GLU A 82 80.12 6.84 21.17
CA GLU A 82 79.74 7.13 22.57
C GLU A 82 78.38 7.83 22.75
N TRP A 83 77.55 7.92 21.70
CA TRP A 83 76.21 8.55 21.80
C TRP A 83 75.04 7.57 21.69
N PHE A 84 75.30 6.25 21.73
CA PHE A 84 74.27 5.20 21.57
C PHE A 84 73.79 4.56 22.89
N GLU A 85 73.92 5.27 24.01
CA GLU A 85 73.33 4.90 25.31
C GLU A 85 72.03 5.66 25.65
N GLU A 86 71.27 6.18 24.67
CA GLU A 86 69.92 6.71 24.92
C GLU A 86 68.83 5.60 24.98
N LYS A 87 69.14 4.46 25.62
CA LYS A 87 68.27 3.27 25.74
C LYS A 87 67.16 3.39 26.81
N ALA A 88 67.15 4.46 27.60
CA ALA A 88 66.11 4.71 28.61
C ALA A 88 64.93 5.56 28.08
N LEU A 89 65.19 6.49 27.15
CA LEU A 89 64.17 7.36 26.57
C LEU A 89 63.31 6.61 25.56
N GLY A 90 63.87 5.79 24.66
CA GLY A 90 63.09 4.99 23.69
C GLY A 90 62.07 4.02 24.33
N LYS A 91 62.42 3.38 25.46
CA LYS A 91 61.52 2.49 26.22
C LYS A 91 60.44 3.24 27.02
N LYS A 92 60.73 4.46 27.52
CA LYS A 92 59.72 5.37 28.10
C LYS A 92 58.85 6.01 27.01
N PHE A 93 59.41 6.21 25.81
CA PHE A 93 58.79 6.90 24.68
C PHE A 93 57.77 6.03 23.95
N SER A 94 58.05 4.74 23.72
CA SER A 94 57.05 3.84 23.16
C SER A 94 55.81 3.78 24.06
N LYS A 95 55.99 3.63 25.38
CA LYS A 95 54.89 3.61 26.35
C LYS A 95 54.03 4.88 26.39
N ARG A 96 54.60 6.06 26.12
CA ARG A 96 53.85 7.34 26.13
C ARG A 96 53.11 7.64 24.83
N ILE A 97 53.55 7.11 23.68
CA ILE A 97 52.83 7.23 22.40
C ILE A 97 51.70 6.20 22.29
N HIS A 98 51.85 5.03 22.91
CA HIS A 98 50.79 4.02 22.90
C HIS A 98 49.53 4.47 23.62
N LEU A 99 49.62 5.29 24.68
CA LEU A 99 48.44 5.71 25.45
C LEU A 99 47.49 6.63 24.65
N PRO A 100 47.96 7.70 23.97
CA PRO A 100 47.13 8.48 23.05
C PRO A 100 46.57 7.64 21.88
N LEU A 101 47.36 6.73 21.32
CA LEU A 101 46.88 5.86 20.23
C LEU A 101 45.79 4.90 20.69
N ILE A 102 45.90 4.35 21.91
CA ILE A 102 44.86 3.53 22.53
C ILE A 102 43.62 4.39 22.81
N ALA A 103 43.79 5.61 23.31
CA ALA A 103 42.67 6.52 23.57
C ALA A 103 41.92 6.91 22.28
N ILE A 104 42.66 7.24 21.21
CA ILE A 104 42.09 7.53 19.88
C ILE A 104 41.34 6.30 19.34
N PHE A 105 41.94 5.12 19.47
CA PHE A 105 41.30 3.87 19.06
C PHE A 105 40.02 3.58 19.84
N LEU A 106 40.03 3.73 21.17
CA LEU A 106 38.83 3.50 21.99
C LEU A 106 37.74 4.55 21.71
N PHE A 107 38.13 5.81 21.52
CA PHE A 107 37.20 6.87 21.16
C PHE A 107 36.59 6.64 19.76
N SER A 108 37.39 6.24 18.78
CA SER A 108 36.87 5.91 17.45
C SER A 108 35.93 4.72 17.50
N GLN A 109 36.23 3.68 18.28
CA GLN A 109 35.30 2.56 18.52
C GLN A 109 33.95 3.03 19.06
N LEU A 110 33.96 3.82 20.13
CA LEU A 110 32.73 4.31 20.75
C LEU A 110 31.94 5.22 19.80
N ALA A 111 32.62 6.07 19.04
CA ALA A 111 31.99 6.94 18.04
C ALA A 111 31.34 6.13 16.92
N PHE A 112 32.05 5.14 16.34
CA PHE A 112 31.49 4.29 15.29
C PHE A 112 30.31 3.46 15.81
N LEU A 113 30.39 2.96 17.04
CA LEU A 113 29.30 2.20 17.66
C LEU A 113 28.08 3.09 17.93
N TYR A 114 28.29 4.31 18.45
CA TYR A 114 27.22 5.29 18.63
C TYR A 114 26.54 5.61 17.29
N LEU A 115 27.33 5.98 16.27
CA LEU A 115 26.80 6.27 14.94
C LEU A 115 26.05 5.05 14.38
N GLY A 116 26.63 3.86 14.52
CA GLY A 116 26.06 2.60 14.04
C GLY A 116 24.72 2.22 14.67
N VAL A 117 24.55 2.50 15.97
CA VAL A 117 23.33 2.16 16.72
C VAL A 117 22.25 3.23 16.57
N PHE A 118 22.62 4.51 16.55
CA PHE A 118 21.67 5.62 16.72
C PHE A 118 21.48 6.48 15.47
N GLU A 119 22.50 6.64 14.61
CA GLU A 119 22.51 7.70 13.58
C GLU A 119 22.53 7.18 12.14
N LEU A 120 22.90 5.91 11.89
CA LEU A 120 23.08 5.43 10.52
C LEU A 120 21.76 5.34 9.73
N PRO A 121 21.68 5.97 8.54
CA PRO A 121 20.53 5.88 7.66
C PRO A 121 20.44 4.53 6.96
N LEU A 122 19.25 4.22 6.43
CA LEU A 122 19.03 3.02 5.63
C LEU A 122 19.74 3.14 4.26
N THR A 123 20.38 2.06 3.79
CA THR A 123 21.03 2.01 2.47
C THR A 123 20.50 0.85 1.63
N SER A 124 20.54 0.95 0.30
CA SER A 124 19.99 -0.07 -0.61
C SER A 124 20.93 -1.26 -0.90
N ASP A 125 22.19 -1.22 -0.46
CA ASP A 125 23.18 -2.23 -0.87
C ASP A 125 22.90 -3.63 -0.28
N GLY A 126 23.03 -4.68 -1.09
CA GLY A 126 22.71 -6.05 -0.67
C GLY A 126 23.72 -6.68 0.31
N ASN A 127 24.97 -6.25 0.32
CA ASN A 127 25.97 -6.74 1.28
C ASN A 127 25.98 -5.84 2.52
N ILE A 128 25.69 -6.43 3.69
CA ILE A 128 25.55 -5.65 4.93
C ILE A 128 26.84 -4.93 5.37
N ILE A 129 28.01 -5.52 5.12
CA ILE A 129 29.28 -4.91 5.50
C ILE A 129 29.55 -3.67 4.63
N ILE A 130 29.30 -3.80 3.31
CA ILE A 130 29.40 -2.67 2.37
C ILE A 130 28.36 -1.60 2.73
N ALA A 131 27.12 -2.01 3.01
CA ALA A 131 26.04 -1.13 3.42
C ALA A 131 26.41 -0.32 4.68
N TYR A 132 27.00 -0.97 5.69
CA TYR A 132 27.48 -0.32 6.91
C TYR A 132 28.58 0.70 6.63
N PHE A 133 29.63 0.31 5.90
CA PHE A 133 30.75 1.22 5.64
C PHE A 133 30.38 2.37 4.71
N LYS A 134 29.48 2.13 3.74
CA LYS A 134 28.94 3.19 2.88
C LYS A 134 28.08 4.16 3.69
N ALA A 135 27.16 3.66 4.53
CA ALA A 135 26.37 4.51 5.42
C ALA A 135 27.25 5.35 6.36
N GLN A 136 28.32 4.76 6.90
CA GLN A 136 29.33 5.49 7.69
C GLN A 136 30.06 6.54 6.85
N LEU A 137 30.50 6.20 5.63
CA LEU A 137 31.18 7.13 4.74
C LEU A 137 30.26 8.31 4.38
N ASP A 138 29.01 8.03 4.00
CA ASP A 138 28.01 9.04 3.67
C ASP A 138 27.75 9.95 4.87
N GLN A 139 27.60 9.38 6.07
CA GLN A 139 27.44 10.15 7.30
C GLN A 139 28.67 11.01 7.62
N ILE A 140 29.88 10.49 7.39
CA ILE A 140 31.15 11.24 7.53
C ILE A 140 31.24 12.37 6.50
N LEU A 141 30.81 12.14 5.26
CA LEU A 141 30.79 13.16 4.20
C LEU A 141 29.78 14.27 4.49
N VAL A 142 28.62 13.92 5.03
CA VAL A 142 27.63 14.91 5.51
C VAL A 142 28.17 15.67 6.73
N SER A 143 28.88 14.98 7.62
CA SER A 143 29.47 15.54 8.86
C SER A 143 30.91 16.02 8.69
N TRP A 144 31.39 16.21 7.45
CA TRP A 144 32.80 16.46 7.15
C TRP A 144 33.40 17.70 7.85
N PRO A 145 32.65 18.79 8.15
CA PRO A 145 33.23 19.94 8.85
C PRO A 145 33.66 19.58 10.27
N TYR A 146 32.89 18.73 10.97
CA TYR A 146 33.21 18.26 12.32
C TYR A 146 34.42 17.32 12.34
N PHE A 147 34.51 16.45 11.33
CA PHE A 147 35.67 15.58 11.14
C PHE A 147 36.94 16.38 10.84
N LEU A 148 36.84 17.43 10.03
CA LEU A 148 37.95 18.34 9.75
C LEU A 148 38.45 19.02 11.03
N VAL A 149 37.54 19.54 11.87
CA VAL A 149 37.91 20.15 13.16
C VAL A 149 38.60 19.13 14.07
N GLY A 150 38.13 17.88 14.10
CA GLY A 150 38.77 16.79 14.85
C GLY A 150 40.17 16.44 14.34
N ILE A 151 40.36 16.37 13.02
CA ILE A 151 41.68 16.16 12.39
C ILE A 151 42.58 17.36 12.67
N LEU A 152 42.08 18.59 12.53
CA LEU A 152 42.84 19.81 12.82
C LEU A 152 43.28 19.82 14.28
N PHE A 153 42.41 19.44 15.21
CA PHE A 153 42.73 19.34 16.63
C PHE A 153 43.78 18.25 16.90
N ALA A 154 43.65 17.07 16.29
CA ALA A 154 44.65 16.01 16.40
C ALA A 154 46.01 16.43 15.82
N VAL A 155 46.01 17.13 14.68
CA VAL A 155 47.20 17.71 14.05
C VAL A 155 47.79 18.79 14.96
N ILE A 156 46.99 19.69 15.52
CA ILE A 156 47.43 20.71 16.47
C ILE A 156 48.05 20.06 17.72
N VAL A 157 47.42 19.03 18.28
CA VAL A 157 47.96 18.29 19.42
C VAL A 157 49.28 17.61 19.05
N LEU A 158 49.37 16.96 17.88
CA LEU A 158 50.59 16.34 17.39
C LEU A 158 51.69 17.36 17.08
N VAL A 159 51.33 18.54 16.57
CA VAL A 159 52.23 19.65 16.27
C VAL A 159 52.71 20.31 17.55
N ILE A 160 51.84 20.59 18.53
CA ILE A 160 52.23 21.10 19.86
C ILE A 160 53.13 20.08 20.57
N TYR A 161 52.80 18.79 20.49
CA TYR A 161 53.61 17.73 21.07
C TYR A 161 54.95 17.57 20.35
N GLY A 162 54.99 17.75 19.02
CA GLY A 162 56.20 17.74 18.19
C GLY A 162 57.06 18.98 18.36
N LEU A 163 56.46 20.17 18.52
CA LEU A 163 57.10 21.45 18.77
C LEU A 163 57.74 21.50 20.15
N LYS A 164 57.06 20.97 21.19
CA LYS A 164 57.67 20.73 22.51
C LYS A 164 58.92 19.83 22.43
N ARG A 165 59.11 19.11 21.31
CA ARG A 165 60.23 18.20 21.08
C ARG A 165 61.25 18.69 20.04
N LYS A 166 61.06 19.85 19.41
CA LYS A 166 62.09 20.44 18.53
C LYS A 166 63.06 21.32 19.31
N LEU A 167 64.04 20.64 19.90
CA LEU A 167 65.40 21.17 20.07
C LEU A 167 66.48 20.17 19.61
N ILE A 168 66.14 18.94 19.17
CA ILE A 168 67.16 17.88 18.93
C ILE A 168 67.15 17.24 17.52
N VAL A 169 66.09 17.34 16.71
CA VAL A 169 66.03 16.56 15.43
C VAL A 169 65.67 17.43 14.22
N ILE A 170 66.53 18.38 13.89
CA ILE A 170 66.48 19.14 12.61
C ILE A 170 67.56 18.64 11.62
N THR A 171 68.53 17.84 12.04
CA THR A 171 69.72 17.53 11.21
C THR A 171 69.62 16.30 10.30
N LYS A 172 68.51 15.54 10.28
CA LYS A 172 68.34 14.37 9.37
C LYS A 172 66.92 14.28 8.78
N PRO A 173 66.60 15.00 7.68
CA PRO A 173 65.27 14.99 7.05
C PRO A 173 64.81 13.58 6.66
N ARG A 174 65.75 12.70 6.27
CA ARG A 174 65.47 11.31 5.92
C ARG A 174 64.93 10.49 7.10
N HIS A 175 65.36 10.79 8.33
CA HIS A 175 64.87 10.08 9.52
C HIS A 175 63.48 10.60 9.92
N PHE A 176 63.25 11.91 9.82
CA PHE A 176 61.95 12.52 10.04
C PHE A 176 60.89 11.98 9.08
N VAL A 177 61.16 11.96 7.78
CA VAL A 177 60.25 11.41 6.75
C VAL A 177 59.94 9.93 7.02
N ASN A 178 60.95 9.12 7.36
CA ASN A 178 60.75 7.69 7.61
C ASN A 178 59.96 7.43 8.90
N THR A 179 60.11 8.26 9.94
CA THR A 179 59.29 8.19 11.16
C THR A 179 57.85 8.63 10.91
N TRP A 180 57.63 9.66 10.07
CA TRP A 180 56.29 10.10 9.67
C TRP A 180 55.56 9.07 8.83
N ILE A 181 56.21 8.49 7.82
CA ILE A 181 55.63 7.42 6.99
C ILE A 181 55.26 6.21 7.86
N LYS A 182 56.13 5.80 8.77
CA LYS A 182 55.84 4.69 9.71
C LYS A 182 54.69 5.03 10.66
N SER A 183 54.63 6.26 11.16
CA SER A 183 53.54 6.70 12.05
C SER A 183 52.20 6.75 11.32
N LEU A 184 52.19 7.25 10.08
CA LEU A 184 51.01 7.28 9.22
C LEU A 184 50.54 5.85 8.89
N ALA A 185 51.45 4.95 8.54
CA ALA A 185 51.12 3.55 8.31
C ALA A 185 50.52 2.87 9.55
N VAL A 186 51.07 3.14 10.75
CA VAL A 186 50.51 2.64 12.02
C VAL A 186 49.11 3.21 12.27
N VAL A 187 48.89 4.51 12.06
CA VAL A 187 47.57 5.13 12.21
C VAL A 187 46.56 4.54 11.22
N LEU A 188 46.94 4.33 9.96
CA LEU A 188 46.08 3.71 8.95
C LEU A 188 45.72 2.26 9.30
N VAL A 189 46.68 1.48 9.80
CA VAL A 189 46.42 0.10 10.28
C VAL A 189 45.50 0.11 11.50
N VAL A 190 45.72 1.00 12.46
CA VAL A 190 44.85 1.15 13.65
C VAL A 190 43.44 1.58 13.25
N LEU A 191 43.30 2.49 12.27
CA LEU A 191 42.01 2.92 11.73
C LEU A 191 41.31 1.77 11.00
N ALA A 192 42.00 1.05 10.11
CA ALA A 192 41.44 -0.09 9.39
C ALA A 192 40.98 -1.20 10.33
N LEU A 193 41.79 -1.53 11.34
CA LEU A 193 41.39 -2.46 12.40
C LEU A 193 40.22 -1.90 13.22
N SER A 194 40.21 -0.59 13.50
CA SER A 194 39.12 0.01 14.25
C SER A 194 37.79 -0.09 13.50
N LEU A 195 37.80 0.12 12.20
CA LEU A 195 36.64 -0.05 11.33
C LEU A 195 36.14 -1.50 11.34
N GLY A 196 37.04 -2.48 11.19
CA GLY A 196 36.67 -3.91 11.28
C GLY A 196 36.09 -4.32 12.64
N LEU A 197 36.71 -3.87 13.74
CA LEU A 197 36.24 -4.12 15.11
C LEU A 197 34.93 -3.39 15.44
N SER A 198 34.67 -2.24 14.81
CA SER A 198 33.42 -1.49 15.02
C SER A 198 32.21 -2.26 14.50
N PHE A 199 32.34 -2.90 13.33
CA PHE A 199 31.26 -3.74 12.79
C PHE A 199 31.01 -4.96 13.68
N LEU A 200 32.07 -5.63 14.15
CA LEU A 200 31.96 -6.77 15.07
C LEU A 200 31.32 -6.39 16.40
N SER A 201 31.69 -5.24 16.97
CA SER A 201 31.10 -4.75 18.22
C SER A 201 29.65 -4.32 18.04
N LEU A 202 29.30 -3.67 16.92
CA LEU A 202 27.93 -3.38 16.54
C LEU A 202 27.08 -4.66 16.45
N TYR A 203 27.64 -5.70 15.81
CA TYR A 203 27.00 -7.01 15.69
C TYR A 203 26.79 -7.69 17.05
N ALA A 204 27.80 -7.63 17.94
CA ALA A 204 27.69 -8.15 19.30
C ALA A 204 26.62 -7.41 20.13
N VAL A 205 26.54 -6.08 19.97
CA VAL A 205 25.49 -5.25 20.60
C VAL A 205 24.11 -5.62 20.04
N ALA A 206 24.00 -5.87 18.73
CA ALA A 206 22.76 -6.35 18.12
C ALA A 206 22.30 -7.69 18.69
N VAL A 207 23.20 -8.65 18.83
CA VAL A 207 22.91 -9.93 19.49
C VAL A 207 22.52 -9.74 20.96
N ALA A 208 23.21 -8.88 21.70
CA ALA A 208 22.89 -8.61 23.10
C ALA A 208 21.50 -7.96 23.26
N HIS A 209 21.17 -6.96 22.43
CA HIS A 209 19.85 -6.33 22.42
C HIS A 209 18.76 -7.30 21.98
N ALA A 210 18.98 -8.08 20.93
CA ALA A 210 18.04 -9.11 20.49
C ALA A 210 17.72 -10.10 21.61
N ASN A 211 18.71 -10.52 22.39
CA ASN A 211 18.51 -11.44 23.51
C ASN A 211 17.99 -10.78 24.80
N SER A 212 17.91 -9.44 24.85
CA SER A 212 17.32 -8.70 25.98
C SER A 212 15.80 -8.60 25.91
N VAL A 213 15.20 -9.00 24.78
CA VAL A 213 13.76 -9.05 24.57
C VAL A 213 13.12 -9.99 25.60
N LYS A 214 12.25 -9.43 26.45
CA LYS A 214 11.59 -10.19 27.52
C LYS A 214 10.41 -10.98 26.95
N SER A 215 10.32 -12.26 27.31
CA SER A 215 9.18 -13.11 26.94
C SER A 215 7.88 -12.78 27.69
N THR A 216 7.93 -11.89 28.69
CA THR A 216 6.78 -11.55 29.55
C THR A 216 5.72 -10.73 28.84
N ASP A 217 6.04 -10.14 27.69
CA ASP A 217 5.11 -9.30 26.91
C ASP A 217 4.37 -10.11 25.82
N VAL A 218 4.56 -11.42 25.81
CA VAL A 218 3.96 -12.36 24.87
C VAL A 218 2.69 -12.94 25.50
N ILE A 219 1.55 -12.72 24.86
CA ILE A 219 0.30 -13.43 25.15
C ILE A 219 0.04 -14.37 23.97
N SER A 220 -0.12 -15.66 24.22
CA SER A 220 -0.29 -16.67 23.16
C SER A 220 -1.56 -17.48 23.37
N GLY A 221 -2.11 -18.00 22.28
CA GLY A 221 -3.29 -18.86 22.29
C GLY A 221 -4.61 -18.10 22.17
N GLU A 222 -5.58 -18.74 21.52
CA GLU A 222 -6.88 -18.18 21.13
C GLU A 222 -7.59 -17.40 22.25
N LYS A 223 -7.78 -18.02 23.43
CA LYS A 223 -8.57 -17.44 24.52
C LYS A 223 -7.94 -16.17 25.10
N ASP A 224 -6.65 -16.19 25.37
CA ASP A 224 -5.95 -15.07 26.00
C ASP A 224 -5.75 -13.92 25.02
N VAL A 225 -5.46 -14.24 23.74
CA VAL A 225 -5.42 -13.26 22.65
C VAL A 225 -6.79 -12.60 22.47
N LEU A 226 -7.87 -13.38 22.37
CA LEU A 226 -9.22 -12.85 22.23
C LEU A 226 -9.63 -11.97 23.41
N GLN A 227 -9.34 -12.41 24.64
CA GLN A 227 -9.61 -11.62 25.84
C GLN A 227 -8.83 -10.29 25.84
N LYS A 228 -7.57 -10.31 25.40
CA LYS A 228 -6.75 -9.10 25.27
C LYS A 228 -7.34 -8.14 24.22
N LEU A 229 -7.78 -8.66 23.08
CA LEU A 229 -8.39 -7.88 21.99
C LEU A 229 -9.72 -7.25 22.44
N LYS A 230 -10.60 -8.01 23.10
CA LYS A 230 -11.89 -7.51 23.62
C LYS A 230 -11.73 -6.38 24.64
N ASN A 231 -10.65 -6.41 25.42
CA ASN A 231 -10.33 -5.37 26.39
C ASN A 231 -9.55 -4.18 25.79
N SER A 232 -9.19 -4.24 24.49
CA SER A 232 -8.48 -3.16 23.82
C SER A 232 -9.44 -2.08 23.33
N SER A 233 -9.00 -0.82 23.39
CA SER A 233 -9.69 0.30 22.76
C SER A 233 -9.16 0.63 21.36
N LYS A 234 -8.05 0.02 20.96
CA LYS A 234 -7.36 0.25 19.67
C LYS A 234 -7.18 -1.06 18.91
N ALA A 235 -7.23 -0.97 17.59
CA ALA A 235 -6.92 -2.09 16.72
C ALA A 235 -5.45 -2.48 16.89
N PRO A 236 -5.14 -3.79 16.91
CA PRO A 236 -3.77 -4.25 16.90
C PRO A 236 -3.13 -3.97 15.55
N LYS A 237 -1.81 -3.82 15.53
CA LYS A 237 -1.07 -3.93 14.27
C LYS A 237 -0.99 -5.39 13.86
N ILE A 238 -1.45 -5.71 12.67
CA ILE A 238 -1.54 -7.09 12.20
C ILE A 238 -0.25 -7.44 11.45
N VAL A 239 0.35 -8.58 11.78
CA VAL A 239 1.60 -9.04 11.19
C VAL A 239 1.48 -10.52 10.83
N GLY A 240 1.60 -10.83 9.55
CA GLY A 240 1.74 -12.20 9.08
C GLY A 240 3.16 -12.72 9.27
N VAL A 241 3.31 -13.92 9.82
CA VAL A 241 4.61 -14.59 10.04
C VAL A 241 4.63 -15.97 9.39
N GLU A 242 5.10 -16.06 8.15
CA GLU A 242 5.30 -17.34 7.45
C GLU A 242 6.53 -18.10 7.98
N LYS A 243 7.64 -17.39 8.20
CA LYS A 243 8.90 -17.92 8.74
C LYS A 243 9.58 -16.89 9.63
N GLY A 244 10.36 -17.36 10.61
CA GLY A 244 11.26 -16.50 11.38
C GLY A 244 10.59 -15.68 12.49
N LEU A 245 9.60 -16.25 13.20
CA LEU A 245 8.92 -15.61 14.35
C LEU A 245 9.88 -14.93 15.34
N LYS A 246 11.02 -15.56 15.65
CA LYS A 246 12.06 -14.96 16.51
C LYS A 246 12.49 -13.57 16.02
N ARG A 247 12.79 -13.46 14.73
CA ARG A 247 13.23 -12.21 14.10
C ARG A 247 12.11 -11.18 14.13
N THR A 248 10.88 -11.59 13.86
CA THR A 248 9.71 -10.70 13.91
C THR A 248 9.50 -10.12 15.31
N LEU A 249 9.57 -10.95 16.37
CA LEU A 249 9.44 -10.46 17.75
C LEU A 249 10.56 -9.47 18.10
N ILE A 250 11.80 -9.75 17.68
CA ILE A 250 12.94 -8.86 17.90
C ILE A 250 12.76 -7.54 17.15
N SER A 251 12.37 -7.59 15.88
CA SER A 251 12.20 -6.39 15.06
C SER A 251 11.08 -5.50 15.62
N ILE A 252 9.97 -6.08 16.06
CA ILE A 252 8.90 -5.33 16.75
C ILE A 252 9.41 -4.70 18.05
N SER A 253 10.13 -5.47 18.88
CA SER A 253 10.66 -4.98 20.15
C SER A 253 11.63 -3.81 19.98
N LEU A 254 12.52 -3.90 18.98
CA LEU A 254 13.51 -2.87 18.71
C LEU A 254 12.91 -1.64 18.02
N LYS A 255 11.94 -1.80 17.11
CA LYS A 255 11.21 -0.68 16.50
C LYS A 255 10.44 0.14 17.52
N ARG A 256 10.01 -0.47 18.63
CA ARG A 256 9.38 0.26 19.75
C ARG A 256 10.35 1.23 20.42
N ASN A 257 11.65 1.01 20.31
CA ASN A 257 12.68 1.89 20.84
C ASN A 257 13.11 2.92 19.78
N SER A 258 12.38 4.05 19.71
CA SER A 258 12.55 5.10 18.71
C SER A 258 13.93 5.78 18.70
N SER A 259 14.80 5.49 19.68
CA SER A 259 16.16 6.01 19.69
C SER A 259 17.08 5.31 18.68
N LEU A 260 16.75 4.10 18.21
CA LEU A 260 17.63 3.33 17.34
C LEU A 260 17.59 3.83 15.89
N GLY A 261 18.75 3.88 15.24
CA GLY A 261 18.88 4.25 13.84
C GLY A 261 18.29 3.19 12.90
N LYS A 262 17.80 3.63 11.73
CA LYS A 262 17.09 2.75 10.77
C LYS A 262 17.95 1.60 10.26
N PHE A 263 19.24 1.83 9.99
CA PHE A 263 20.16 0.75 9.60
C PHE A 263 20.20 -0.37 10.64
N TYR A 264 20.27 0.01 11.92
CA TYR A 264 20.35 -0.91 13.03
C TYR A 264 19.05 -1.73 13.15
N SER A 265 17.89 -1.08 13.19
CA SER A 265 16.61 -1.74 13.43
C SER A 265 16.07 -2.54 12.23
N GLU A 266 16.37 -2.13 11.00
CA GLU A 266 15.76 -2.68 9.78
C GLU A 266 16.73 -3.45 8.88
N LYS A 267 18.05 -3.28 9.02
CA LYS A 267 19.03 -3.96 8.16
C LYS A 267 19.94 -4.92 8.93
N LEU A 268 20.44 -4.51 10.09
CA LEU A 268 21.35 -5.34 10.88
C LEU A 268 20.64 -6.55 11.50
N ILE A 269 19.49 -6.33 12.15
CA ILE A 269 18.75 -7.38 12.84
C ILE A 269 18.29 -8.49 11.88
N ASP A 270 17.83 -8.10 10.69
CA ASP A 270 17.34 -9.05 9.69
C ASP A 270 18.44 -9.96 9.13
N THR A 271 19.72 -9.61 9.32
CA THR A 271 20.86 -10.43 8.92
C THR A 271 21.43 -11.32 10.03
N LEU A 272 20.95 -11.19 11.27
CA LEU A 272 21.41 -12.02 12.37
C LEU A 272 21.02 -13.50 12.13
N PRO A 273 21.98 -14.44 12.14
CA PRO A 273 21.70 -15.87 12.09
C PRO A 273 20.90 -16.30 13.30
N ASP A 274 19.93 -17.20 13.09
CA ASP A 274 19.00 -17.64 14.12
C ASP A 274 19.69 -18.32 15.31
N ASN A 275 20.89 -18.89 15.08
CA ASN A 275 21.74 -19.49 16.12
C ASN A 275 22.23 -18.48 17.17
N PHE A 276 22.13 -17.18 16.91
CA PHE A 276 22.45 -16.12 17.86
C PHE A 276 21.22 -15.53 18.56
N LEU A 277 20.02 -16.02 18.23
CA LEU A 277 18.74 -15.56 18.77
C LEU A 277 18.19 -16.60 19.77
N PHE A 278 18.42 -16.35 21.06
CA PHE A 278 18.10 -17.25 22.17
C PHE A 278 16.72 -16.99 22.80
N ILE A 279 15.84 -16.29 22.10
CA ILE A 279 14.48 -16.03 22.57
C ILE A 279 13.65 -17.32 22.48
N LYS A 280 12.93 -17.61 23.57
CA LYS A 280 11.87 -18.63 23.55
C LYS A 280 10.68 -18.09 22.77
N THR A 281 10.32 -18.78 21.69
CA THR A 281 9.12 -18.47 20.93
C THR A 281 7.96 -19.36 21.35
N PRO A 282 6.76 -18.80 21.55
CA PRO A 282 5.53 -19.59 21.57
C PRO A 282 5.38 -20.38 20.26
N THR A 283 4.61 -21.46 20.31
CA THR A 283 4.31 -22.35 19.17
C THR A 283 2.87 -22.19 18.68
N GLU A 284 2.10 -21.31 19.30
CA GLU A 284 0.70 -21.07 19.01
C GLU A 284 0.53 -20.26 17.71
N ALA A 285 -0.60 -20.49 17.03
CA ALA A 285 -0.92 -19.85 15.75
C ALA A 285 -1.19 -18.35 15.87
N LEU A 286 -1.67 -17.92 17.04
CA LEU A 286 -1.96 -16.53 17.38
C LEU A 286 -1.14 -16.06 18.57
N ILE A 287 -0.44 -14.95 18.38
CA ILE A 287 0.41 -14.34 19.40
C ILE A 287 0.17 -12.84 19.42
N MET A 288 -0.07 -12.29 20.60
CA MET A 288 -0.01 -10.86 20.85
C MET A 288 1.36 -10.50 21.44
N TYR A 289 2.04 -9.54 20.83
CA TYR A 289 3.29 -8.96 21.35
C TYR A 289 3.20 -7.43 21.39
N GLY A 290 3.06 -6.89 22.60
CA GLY A 290 2.63 -5.51 22.78
C GLY A 290 1.25 -5.28 22.18
N ASP A 291 1.16 -4.37 21.20
CA ASP A 291 -0.09 -4.06 20.46
C ASP A 291 -0.11 -4.73 19.07
N ASN A 292 0.76 -5.71 18.81
CA ASN A 292 0.82 -6.40 17.53
C ASN A 292 0.16 -7.77 17.65
N LEU A 293 -0.72 -8.10 16.71
CA LEU A 293 -1.27 -9.44 16.51
C LEU A 293 -0.46 -10.15 15.43
N LEU A 294 0.21 -11.23 15.82
CA LEU A 294 1.01 -12.08 14.93
C LEU A 294 0.22 -13.34 14.60
N ILE A 295 0.08 -13.62 13.30
CA ILE A 295 -0.52 -14.86 12.79
C ILE A 295 0.61 -15.71 12.21
N THR A 296 0.93 -16.81 12.87
CA THR A 296 2.09 -17.66 12.56
C THR A 296 1.72 -18.91 11.78
N GLU A 297 0.53 -19.44 12.01
CA GLU A 297 0.04 -20.67 11.36
C GLU A 297 -1.42 -20.50 10.91
N LEU A 298 -1.79 -21.20 9.83
CA LEU A 298 -3.17 -21.22 9.31
C LEU A 298 -4.04 -22.20 10.11
N LYS A 299 -4.42 -21.80 11.32
CA LYS A 299 -5.39 -22.55 12.12
C LYS A 299 -6.76 -21.89 12.06
N LYS A 300 -7.60 -22.38 11.13
CA LYS A 300 -8.93 -21.79 10.79
C LYS A 300 -9.73 -21.37 12.02
N SER A 301 -9.96 -22.29 12.97
CA SER A 301 -10.78 -22.01 14.15
C SER A 301 -10.27 -20.85 15.02
N GLU A 302 -8.94 -20.72 15.15
CA GLU A 302 -8.36 -19.63 15.96
C GLU A 302 -8.48 -18.29 15.23
N ILE A 303 -8.24 -18.28 13.91
CA ILE A 303 -8.37 -17.09 13.08
C ILE A 303 -9.84 -16.63 13.05
N GLU A 304 -10.77 -17.55 12.79
CA GLU A 304 -12.22 -17.29 12.81
C GLU A 304 -12.68 -16.71 14.15
N ALA A 305 -12.09 -17.13 15.28
CA ALA A 305 -12.44 -16.63 16.61
C ALA A 305 -11.99 -15.18 16.86
N VAL A 306 -10.82 -14.77 16.36
CA VAL A 306 -10.28 -13.41 16.61
C VAL A 306 -10.70 -12.39 15.56
N SER A 307 -10.94 -12.83 14.33
CA SER A 307 -11.25 -11.99 13.18
C SER A 307 -12.40 -11.01 13.40
N PRO A 308 -13.56 -11.39 13.96
CA PRO A 308 -14.65 -10.46 14.22
C PRO A 308 -14.26 -9.30 15.14
N THR A 309 -13.55 -9.61 16.24
CA THR A 309 -13.11 -8.60 17.21
C THR A 309 -12.07 -7.65 16.60
N VAL A 310 -11.08 -8.19 15.88
CA VAL A 310 -10.04 -7.38 15.22
C VAL A 310 -10.66 -6.42 14.20
N THR A 311 -11.54 -6.92 13.34
CA THR A 311 -12.21 -6.10 12.31
C THR A 311 -13.09 -5.03 12.92
N LYS A 312 -13.87 -5.36 13.96
CA LYS A 312 -14.64 -4.37 14.71
C LYS A 312 -13.74 -3.26 15.27
N LEU A 313 -12.56 -3.59 15.80
CA LEU A 313 -11.60 -2.60 16.31
C LEU A 313 -11.00 -1.72 15.19
N LEU A 314 -10.77 -2.27 14.00
CA LEU A 314 -10.30 -1.51 12.82
C LEU A 314 -11.35 -0.47 12.40
N VAL A 315 -12.61 -0.89 12.30
CA VAL A 315 -13.72 -0.04 11.83
C VAL A 315 -14.14 1.00 12.89
N LYS A 316 -14.17 0.63 14.17
CA LYS A 316 -14.59 1.49 15.29
C LYS A 316 -13.76 2.77 15.44
N GLN A 317 -12.52 2.80 14.94
CA GLN A 317 -11.68 4.00 15.01
C GLN A 317 -12.05 5.07 13.98
N GLN A 318 -12.78 4.70 12.93
CA GLN A 318 -13.07 5.56 11.78
C GLN A 318 -14.55 5.90 11.65
N LEU A 319 -15.44 5.05 12.16
CA LEU A 319 -16.87 5.25 12.10
C LEU A 319 -17.46 5.71 13.44
N GLU A 320 -18.56 6.44 13.35
CA GLU A 320 -19.35 6.84 14.51
C GLU A 320 -19.93 5.60 15.22
N PRO A 321 -20.05 5.61 16.56
CA PRO A 321 -20.51 4.45 17.33
C PRO A 321 -21.87 3.88 16.88
N ARG A 322 -22.76 4.73 16.34
CA ARG A 322 -24.09 4.31 15.83
C ARG A 322 -24.02 3.37 14.63
N TYR A 323 -22.91 3.35 13.90
CA TYR A 323 -22.69 2.50 12.72
C TYR A 323 -21.90 1.23 13.04
N ILE A 324 -21.56 0.99 14.30
CA ILE A 324 -20.81 -0.19 14.71
C ILE A 324 -21.77 -1.24 15.26
N LYS A 325 -21.94 -2.36 14.53
CA LYS A 325 -22.72 -3.51 14.98
C LYS A 325 -21.92 -4.47 15.86
N ASP A 326 -22.60 -5.52 16.33
CA ASP A 326 -21.97 -6.64 17.02
C ASP A 326 -21.07 -7.47 16.10
N GLU A 327 -20.31 -8.39 16.66
CA GLU A 327 -19.35 -9.20 15.90
C GLU A 327 -20.07 -10.18 14.96
N PRO A 328 -19.81 -10.17 13.64
CA PRO A 328 -20.39 -11.15 12.72
C PRO A 328 -19.75 -12.53 12.91
N GLU A 329 -20.41 -13.56 12.38
CA GLU A 329 -19.83 -14.89 12.25
C GLU A 329 -18.85 -14.89 11.08
N VAL A 330 -17.57 -15.18 11.34
CA VAL A 330 -16.55 -15.24 10.29
C VAL A 330 -16.18 -16.70 10.01
N LYS A 331 -16.17 -17.07 8.73
CA LYS A 331 -15.75 -18.38 8.22
C LYS A 331 -14.58 -18.25 7.27
N VAL A 332 -13.50 -18.97 7.56
CA VAL A 332 -12.30 -19.02 6.71
C VAL A 332 -12.43 -20.18 5.74
N LEU A 333 -12.70 -19.84 4.49
CA LEU A 333 -12.83 -20.80 3.40
C LEU A 333 -11.47 -21.10 2.76
N SER A 334 -11.33 -22.31 2.22
CA SER A 334 -10.32 -22.57 1.20
C SER A 334 -10.75 -21.94 -0.13
N ARG A 335 -9.79 -21.71 -1.04
CA ARG A 335 -10.09 -21.16 -2.37
C ARG A 335 -11.08 -22.03 -3.16
N GLN A 336 -10.99 -23.35 -3.05
CA GLN A 336 -11.94 -24.25 -3.73
C GLN A 336 -13.37 -24.13 -3.18
N GLU A 337 -13.51 -24.05 -1.85
CA GLU A 337 -14.82 -23.82 -1.21
C GLU A 337 -15.41 -22.47 -1.64
N TYR A 338 -14.58 -21.43 -1.71
CA TYR A 338 -14.97 -20.10 -2.16
C TYR A 338 -15.37 -20.08 -3.64
N LEU A 339 -14.56 -20.65 -4.54
CA LEU A 339 -14.85 -20.70 -5.97
C LEU A 339 -16.16 -21.44 -6.27
N LYS A 340 -16.39 -22.58 -5.61
CA LYS A 340 -17.66 -23.31 -5.75
C LYS A 340 -18.85 -22.44 -5.33
N TYR A 341 -18.71 -21.73 -4.21
CA TYR A 341 -19.77 -20.85 -3.74
C TYR A 341 -20.00 -19.68 -4.71
N ARG A 342 -18.94 -19.12 -5.29
CA ARG A 342 -19.03 -18.05 -6.30
C ARG A 342 -19.70 -18.53 -7.58
N ASP A 343 -19.40 -19.74 -8.05
CA ASP A 343 -20.08 -20.32 -9.21
C ASP A 343 -21.61 -20.36 -9.02
N ASP A 344 -22.07 -20.74 -7.83
CA ASP A 344 -23.51 -20.76 -7.49
C ASP A 344 -24.12 -19.34 -7.50
N GLN A 345 -23.38 -18.32 -7.03
CA GLN A 345 -23.84 -16.92 -7.12
C GLN A 345 -23.86 -16.41 -8.56
N ILE A 346 -22.85 -16.73 -9.36
CA ILE A 346 -22.80 -16.34 -10.77
C ILE A 346 -23.96 -16.97 -11.53
N ASN A 347 -24.32 -18.22 -11.22
CA ASN A 347 -25.52 -18.85 -11.80
C ASN A 347 -26.80 -18.08 -11.48
N LYS A 348 -26.99 -17.67 -10.22
CA LYS A 348 -28.14 -16.83 -9.84
C LYS A 348 -28.14 -15.48 -10.56
N GLN A 349 -26.98 -14.86 -10.72
CA GLN A 349 -26.85 -13.60 -11.47
C GLN A 349 -27.18 -13.78 -12.95
N LEU A 350 -26.80 -14.91 -13.56
CA LEU A 350 -27.19 -15.22 -14.94
C LEU A 350 -28.71 -15.37 -15.07
N GLU A 351 -29.38 -15.97 -14.08
CA GLU A 351 -30.85 -16.06 -14.05
C GLU A 351 -31.50 -14.66 -13.94
N GLU A 352 -30.95 -13.76 -13.13
CA GLU A 352 -31.42 -12.37 -13.03
C GLU A 352 -31.25 -11.61 -14.35
N VAL A 353 -30.10 -11.76 -15.03
CA VAL A 353 -29.84 -11.17 -16.34
C VAL A 353 -30.82 -11.68 -17.39
N ASP A 354 -31.06 -12.99 -17.41
CA ASP A 354 -32.04 -13.61 -18.31
C ASP A 354 -33.46 -13.08 -18.02
N GLY A 355 -33.79 -12.83 -16.75
CA GLY A 355 -35.03 -12.17 -16.33
C GLY A 355 -35.16 -10.73 -16.83
N ILE A 356 -34.11 -9.91 -16.70
CA ILE A 356 -34.08 -8.53 -17.22
C ILE A 356 -34.21 -8.50 -18.75
N LEU A 357 -33.50 -9.39 -19.45
CA LEU A 357 -33.61 -9.52 -20.91
C LEU A 357 -35.04 -9.86 -21.35
N ALA A 358 -35.75 -10.72 -20.61
CA ALA A 358 -37.14 -11.03 -20.87
C ALA A 358 -38.07 -9.81 -20.68
N GLU A 359 -37.83 -9.01 -19.63
CA GLU A 359 -38.59 -7.78 -19.39
C GLU A 359 -38.34 -6.71 -20.45
N ILE A 360 -37.07 -6.48 -20.83
CA ILE A 360 -36.72 -5.57 -21.93
C ILE A 360 -37.41 -6.01 -23.23
N GLN A 361 -37.41 -7.32 -23.54
CA GLN A 361 -38.08 -7.83 -24.73
C GLN A 361 -39.60 -7.60 -24.69
N LYS A 362 -40.23 -7.71 -23.52
CA LYS A 362 -41.64 -7.36 -23.34
C LYS A 362 -41.88 -5.87 -23.60
N ASN A 363 -41.04 -4.98 -23.09
CA ASN A 363 -41.16 -3.53 -23.30
C ASN A 363 -40.92 -3.12 -24.75
N ILE A 364 -39.99 -3.78 -25.46
CA ILE A 364 -39.80 -3.64 -26.91
C ILE A 364 -41.10 -3.99 -27.65
N ASN A 365 -41.73 -5.11 -27.30
CA ASN A 365 -42.97 -5.54 -27.94
C ASN A 365 -44.13 -4.56 -27.69
N ILE A 366 -44.23 -4.00 -26.48
CA ILE A 366 -45.21 -2.96 -26.14
C ILE A 366 -44.96 -1.70 -26.96
N ALA A 367 -43.71 -1.22 -27.04
CA ALA A 367 -43.37 -0.03 -27.83
C ALA A 367 -43.70 -0.22 -29.31
N TYR A 368 -43.40 -1.39 -29.90
CA TYR A 368 -43.81 -1.72 -31.27
C TYR A 368 -45.33 -1.68 -31.45
N SER A 369 -46.10 -2.21 -30.50
CA SER A 369 -47.56 -2.20 -30.54
C SER A 369 -48.10 -0.76 -30.50
N ASN A 370 -47.60 0.08 -29.59
CA ASN A 370 -48.04 1.47 -29.47
C ASN A 370 -47.70 2.29 -30.71
N ILE A 371 -46.48 2.14 -31.26
CA ILE A 371 -46.08 2.75 -32.53
C ILE A 371 -47.07 2.41 -33.66
N GLN A 372 -47.55 1.16 -33.71
CA GLN A 372 -48.51 0.73 -34.73
C GLN A 372 -49.90 1.32 -34.49
N ILE A 373 -50.35 1.40 -33.23
CA ILE A 373 -51.61 2.05 -32.85
C ILE A 373 -51.58 3.52 -33.26
N ASP A 374 -50.53 4.26 -32.89
CA ASP A 374 -50.38 5.68 -33.22
C ASP A 374 -50.36 5.91 -34.73
N LYS A 375 -49.64 5.07 -35.49
CA LYS A 375 -49.64 5.13 -36.96
C LYS A 375 -51.03 4.90 -37.55
N ASN A 376 -51.79 3.93 -37.04
CA ASN A 376 -53.14 3.65 -37.50
C ASN A 376 -54.09 4.81 -37.19
N ASN A 377 -54.03 5.36 -35.97
CA ASN A 377 -54.84 6.51 -35.55
C ASN A 377 -54.54 7.75 -36.39
N ILE A 378 -53.26 8.03 -36.67
CA ILE A 378 -52.84 9.12 -37.56
C ILE A 378 -53.41 8.90 -38.96
N ALA A 379 -53.27 7.70 -39.52
CA ALA A 379 -53.76 7.39 -40.87
C ALA A 379 -55.30 7.49 -40.97
N GLU A 380 -56.03 6.97 -39.98
CA GLU A 380 -57.49 7.08 -39.90
C GLU A 380 -57.94 8.53 -39.80
N ALA A 381 -57.35 9.32 -38.90
CA ALA A 381 -57.66 10.74 -38.75
C ALA A 381 -57.33 11.52 -40.03
N GLN A 382 -56.21 11.22 -40.71
CA GLN A 382 -55.85 11.82 -42.00
C GLN A 382 -56.86 11.47 -43.11
N ASN A 383 -57.32 10.22 -43.18
CA ASN A 383 -58.34 9.80 -44.15
C ASN A 383 -59.68 10.50 -43.92
N LEU A 384 -60.09 10.64 -42.66
CA LEU A 384 -61.30 11.38 -42.28
C LEU A 384 -61.15 12.88 -42.60
N LEU A 385 -59.99 13.47 -42.27
CA LEU A 385 -59.68 14.87 -42.55
C LEU A 385 -59.69 15.18 -44.06
N ALA A 386 -59.28 14.23 -44.92
CA ALA A 386 -59.32 14.40 -46.36
C ALA A 386 -60.74 14.45 -46.94
N SER A 387 -61.69 13.71 -46.36
CA SER A 387 -63.09 13.64 -46.85
C SER A 387 -64.07 14.56 -46.13
N ALA A 388 -63.73 15.04 -44.94
CA ALA A 388 -64.60 15.88 -44.12
C ALA A 388 -64.91 17.27 -44.72
N PRO A 389 -64.00 17.98 -45.41
CA PRO A 389 -64.33 19.26 -46.04
C PRO A 389 -65.42 19.15 -47.11
N GLU A 390 -65.37 18.10 -47.94
CA GLU A 390 -66.39 17.85 -48.96
C GLU A 390 -67.75 17.56 -48.33
N LYS A 391 -67.78 16.75 -47.26
CA LYS A 391 -69.01 16.46 -46.50
C LYS A 391 -69.56 17.70 -45.81
N ARG A 392 -68.70 18.50 -45.17
CA ARG A 392 -69.07 19.80 -44.58
C ARG A 392 -69.72 20.69 -45.62
N ASP A 393 -69.08 20.86 -46.77
CA ASP A 393 -69.56 21.75 -47.82
C ASP A 393 -70.87 21.21 -48.43
N ALA A 394 -71.00 19.90 -48.59
CA ALA A 394 -72.24 19.26 -49.04
C ALA A 394 -73.40 19.46 -48.04
N ASP A 395 -73.19 19.23 -46.75
CA ASP A 395 -74.20 19.42 -45.70
C ASP A 395 -74.60 20.89 -45.55
N TYR A 396 -73.63 21.81 -45.60
CA TYR A 396 -73.86 23.24 -45.56
C TYR A 396 -74.66 23.72 -46.78
N ASN A 397 -74.28 23.30 -47.99
CA ASN A 397 -74.97 23.66 -49.22
C ASN A 397 -76.37 23.05 -49.28
N TYR A 398 -76.54 21.81 -48.84
CA TYR A 398 -77.86 21.19 -48.70
C TYR A 398 -78.74 22.00 -47.73
N CYS A 399 -78.20 22.37 -46.57
CA CYS A 399 -78.91 23.22 -45.60
C CYS A 399 -79.36 24.55 -46.23
N LYS A 400 -78.48 25.22 -46.99
CA LYS A 400 -78.81 26.46 -47.69
C LYS A 400 -79.85 26.29 -48.81
N THR A 401 -79.89 25.14 -49.49
CA THR A 401 -80.66 24.94 -50.73
C THR A 401 -81.91 24.07 -50.56
N ALA A 402 -82.19 23.54 -49.37
CA ALA A 402 -83.35 22.70 -49.05
C ALA A 402 -84.75 23.34 -49.30
N GLY A 403 -84.81 24.59 -49.76
CA GLY A 403 -86.03 25.27 -50.17
C GLY A 403 -86.81 25.87 -49.00
N TYR A 404 -88.14 25.93 -49.16
CA TYR A 404 -89.05 26.60 -48.23
C TYR A 404 -89.99 25.59 -47.56
N SER A 405 -90.13 25.67 -46.25
CA SER A 405 -90.98 24.79 -45.44
C SER A 405 -92.46 25.13 -45.58
N SER A 406 -92.78 26.40 -45.85
CA SER A 406 -94.17 26.86 -46.04
C SER A 406 -94.21 28.21 -46.78
N PHE A 407 -95.38 28.51 -47.38
CA PHE A 407 -95.72 29.82 -47.95
C PHE A 407 -96.97 30.35 -47.24
N TYR A 408 -96.83 31.44 -46.48
CA TYR A 408 -97.92 32.06 -45.73
C TYR A 408 -97.83 33.59 -45.88
N PHE A 409 -98.99 34.24 -46.08
CA PHE A 409 -99.11 35.70 -46.21
C PHE A 409 -98.15 36.37 -47.22
N GLY A 410 -97.92 35.74 -48.38
CA GLY A 410 -97.08 36.32 -49.42
C GLY A 410 -95.57 36.17 -49.20
N THR A 411 -95.14 35.49 -48.14
CA THR A 411 -93.72 35.28 -47.82
C THR A 411 -93.37 33.79 -47.78
N PHE A 412 -92.23 33.43 -48.37
CA PHE A 412 -91.68 32.08 -48.30
C PHE A 412 -90.80 31.93 -47.06
N TYR A 413 -91.04 30.90 -46.24
CA TYR A 413 -90.25 30.59 -45.04
C TYR A 413 -89.29 29.44 -45.32
N ARG A 414 -87.97 29.66 -45.15
CA ARG A 414 -86.96 28.64 -45.46
C ARG A 414 -87.03 27.46 -44.49
N TYR A 415 -86.66 26.27 -44.95
CA TYR A 415 -86.55 25.09 -44.07
C TYR A 415 -85.52 25.27 -42.95
N TYR A 416 -84.42 25.94 -43.24
CA TYR A 416 -83.36 26.26 -42.28
C TYR A 416 -82.99 27.74 -42.38
N THR A 417 -82.72 28.35 -41.23
CA THR A 417 -82.18 29.70 -41.12
C THR A 417 -80.69 29.73 -41.47
N ASP A 418 -80.17 30.90 -41.82
CA ASP A 418 -78.74 31.05 -42.09
C ASP A 418 -77.89 30.75 -40.84
N ALA A 419 -78.41 31.05 -39.65
CA ALA A 419 -77.77 30.74 -38.38
C ALA A 419 -77.68 29.22 -38.13
N GLU A 420 -78.73 28.46 -38.45
CA GLU A 420 -78.72 26.98 -38.34
C GLU A 420 -77.72 26.35 -39.33
N CYS A 421 -77.63 26.87 -40.56
CA CYS A 421 -76.66 26.35 -41.51
C CYS A 421 -75.21 26.69 -41.10
N GLU A 422 -74.97 27.89 -40.56
CA GLU A 422 -73.65 28.25 -40.05
C GLU A 422 -73.28 27.43 -38.81
N ALA A 423 -74.25 27.12 -37.93
CA ALA A 423 -74.05 26.23 -36.79
C ALA A 423 -73.63 24.82 -37.25
N LYS A 424 -74.28 24.25 -38.28
CA LYS A 424 -73.85 22.97 -38.87
C LYS A 424 -72.44 23.01 -39.44
N ARG A 425 -72.06 24.12 -40.08
CA ARG A 425 -70.69 24.31 -40.57
C ARG A 425 -69.70 24.37 -39.41
N GLN A 426 -70.03 25.09 -38.33
CA GLN A 426 -69.20 25.17 -37.14
C GLN A 426 -69.03 23.81 -36.43
N GLU A 427 -70.07 22.97 -36.39
CA GLU A 427 -69.96 21.59 -35.89
C GLU A 427 -68.89 20.80 -36.67
N TRP A 428 -68.90 20.91 -38.00
CA TRP A 428 -67.88 20.30 -38.85
C TRP A 428 -66.50 20.93 -38.67
N ASP A 429 -66.39 22.25 -38.54
CA ASP A 429 -65.11 22.92 -38.33
C ASP A 429 -64.50 22.54 -36.96
N ASN A 430 -65.33 22.34 -35.93
CA ASN A 430 -64.90 21.78 -34.64
C ASN A 430 -64.41 20.33 -34.79
N TYR A 431 -65.16 19.49 -35.51
CA TYR A 431 -64.75 18.12 -35.79
C TYR A 431 -63.42 18.04 -36.58
N LEU A 432 -63.22 18.92 -37.56
CA LEU A 432 -61.94 19.05 -38.28
C LEU A 432 -60.79 19.44 -37.33
N ALA A 433 -61.02 20.40 -36.44
CA ALA A 433 -60.04 20.81 -35.44
C ALA A 433 -59.70 19.68 -34.45
N GLU A 434 -60.69 18.86 -34.06
CA GLU A 434 -60.48 17.66 -33.24
C GLU A 434 -59.63 16.61 -33.96
N LEU A 435 -59.87 16.38 -35.25
CA LEU A 435 -59.03 15.49 -36.07
C LEU A 435 -57.58 15.99 -36.17
N GLU A 436 -57.38 17.29 -36.40
CA GLU A 436 -56.03 17.89 -36.43
C GLU A 436 -55.33 17.83 -35.07
N ALA A 437 -56.06 18.05 -33.97
CA ALA A 437 -55.53 17.89 -32.62
C ALA A 437 -55.15 16.43 -32.34
N SER A 438 -55.99 15.48 -32.74
CA SER A 438 -55.72 14.04 -32.64
C SER A 438 -54.46 13.65 -33.41
N ILE A 439 -54.28 14.13 -34.64
CA ILE A 439 -53.07 13.87 -35.43
C ILE A 439 -51.82 14.38 -34.71
N ARG A 440 -51.83 15.63 -34.22
CA ARG A 440 -50.69 16.21 -33.50
C ARG A 440 -50.36 15.44 -32.22
N GLN A 441 -51.37 15.04 -31.45
CA GLN A 441 -51.16 14.26 -30.23
C GLN A 441 -50.55 12.89 -30.54
N ASN A 442 -51.10 12.15 -31.49
CA ASN A 442 -50.57 10.84 -31.88
C ASN A 442 -49.17 10.96 -32.52
N GLN A 443 -48.85 12.06 -33.22
CA GLN A 443 -47.48 12.30 -33.72
C GLN A 443 -46.47 12.51 -32.58
N ALA A 444 -46.87 13.23 -31.51
CA ALA A 444 -46.04 13.40 -30.33
C ALA A 444 -45.83 12.06 -29.59
N ASN A 445 -46.90 11.27 -29.42
CA ASN A 445 -46.83 9.93 -28.83
C ASN A 445 -45.92 9.01 -29.67
N LEU A 446 -46.06 9.01 -30.99
CA LEU A 446 -45.23 8.23 -31.90
C LEU A 446 -43.73 8.56 -31.73
N GLY A 447 -43.38 9.85 -31.63
CA GLY A 447 -42.00 10.28 -31.39
C GLY A 447 -41.46 9.81 -30.04
N TYR A 448 -42.29 9.84 -29.00
CA TYR A 448 -41.97 9.31 -27.67
C TYR A 448 -41.72 7.80 -27.70
N ASP A 449 -42.65 7.02 -28.28
CA ASP A 449 -42.55 5.57 -28.34
C ASP A 449 -41.38 5.09 -29.23
N GLN A 450 -41.06 5.82 -30.29
CA GLN A 450 -39.85 5.58 -31.09
C GLN A 450 -38.56 5.81 -30.28
N GLY A 451 -38.53 6.86 -29.46
CA GLY A 451 -37.42 7.10 -28.52
C GLY A 451 -37.28 5.97 -27.49
N GLN A 452 -38.39 5.54 -26.90
CA GLN A 452 -38.43 4.41 -25.97
C GLN A 452 -37.95 3.11 -26.63
N LEU A 453 -38.41 2.81 -27.86
CA LEU A 453 -37.98 1.64 -28.60
C LEU A 453 -36.46 1.64 -28.82
N ALA A 454 -35.89 2.76 -29.27
CA ALA A 454 -34.45 2.88 -29.51
C ALA A 454 -33.66 2.65 -28.21
N GLN A 455 -34.13 3.23 -27.10
CA GLN A 455 -33.54 3.04 -25.76
C GLN A 455 -33.60 1.57 -25.31
N TYR A 456 -34.75 0.91 -25.41
CA TYR A 456 -34.87 -0.51 -25.04
C TYR A 456 -34.03 -1.43 -25.93
N GLN A 457 -33.89 -1.13 -27.22
CA GLN A 457 -33.03 -1.89 -28.12
C GLN A 457 -31.55 -1.74 -27.77
N GLU A 458 -31.12 -0.52 -27.41
CA GLU A 458 -29.77 -0.28 -26.90
C GLU A 458 -29.53 -1.08 -25.61
N TYR A 459 -30.49 -1.07 -24.68
CA TYR A 459 -30.41 -1.82 -23.43
C TYR A 459 -30.37 -3.33 -23.64
N LYS A 460 -31.22 -3.85 -24.54
CA LYS A 460 -31.21 -5.26 -24.91
C LYS A 460 -29.82 -5.67 -25.40
N LYS A 461 -29.25 -4.89 -26.33
CA LYS A 461 -27.92 -5.16 -26.87
C LYS A 461 -26.87 -5.18 -25.75
N ILE A 462 -26.88 -4.20 -24.84
CA ILE A 462 -25.91 -4.16 -23.74
C ILE A 462 -26.07 -5.39 -22.84
N PHE A 463 -27.29 -5.77 -22.47
CA PHE A 463 -27.52 -6.95 -21.62
C PHE A 463 -27.20 -8.29 -22.33
N GLU A 464 -27.40 -8.37 -23.65
CA GLU A 464 -26.99 -9.51 -24.48
C GLU A 464 -25.47 -9.62 -24.57
N ASP A 465 -24.77 -8.50 -24.78
CA ASP A 465 -23.31 -8.42 -24.77
C ASP A 465 -22.77 -8.69 -23.35
N PHE A 466 -23.55 -8.38 -22.31
CA PHE A 466 -23.21 -8.50 -20.90
C PHE A 466 -23.24 -9.94 -20.36
N ARG A 467 -24.27 -10.71 -20.69
CA ARG A 467 -24.45 -12.10 -20.25
C ARG A 467 -23.18 -12.97 -20.39
N PRO A 468 -22.44 -12.99 -21.52
CA PRO A 468 -21.21 -13.78 -21.64
C PRO A 468 -20.08 -13.30 -20.72
N TYR A 469 -20.04 -12.02 -20.33
CA TYR A 469 -19.05 -11.54 -19.36
C TYR A 469 -19.31 -12.10 -17.96
N VAL A 470 -20.57 -12.13 -17.51
CA VAL A 470 -20.95 -12.78 -16.24
C VAL A 470 -20.59 -14.25 -16.27
N GLU A 471 -20.90 -14.94 -17.37
CA GLU A 471 -20.57 -16.36 -17.51
C GLU A 471 -19.06 -16.62 -17.51
N ALA A 472 -18.27 -15.75 -18.14
CA ALA A 472 -16.82 -15.82 -18.15
C ALA A 472 -16.20 -15.65 -16.75
N GLN A 473 -16.89 -14.98 -15.80
CA GLN A 473 -16.39 -14.82 -14.43
C GLN A 473 -16.17 -16.17 -13.72
N LYS A 474 -16.89 -17.23 -14.09
CA LYS A 474 -16.66 -18.60 -13.56
C LYS A 474 -15.25 -19.11 -13.87
N GLY A 475 -14.65 -18.65 -14.97
CA GLY A 475 -13.30 -19.02 -15.40
C GLY A 475 -12.19 -18.15 -14.81
N SER A 476 -12.54 -17.04 -14.15
CA SER A 476 -11.58 -16.13 -13.51
C SER A 476 -11.59 -16.28 -12.00
N THR A 477 -10.44 -16.21 -11.34
CA THR A 477 -10.46 -16.00 -9.88
C THR A 477 -10.87 -14.56 -9.63
N PRO A 478 -11.90 -14.29 -8.80
CA PRO A 478 -12.23 -12.92 -8.42
C PRO A 478 -11.05 -12.27 -7.66
N ASP A 479 -10.80 -10.99 -7.91
CA ASP A 479 -9.80 -10.19 -7.18
C ASP A 479 -10.17 -10.05 -5.68
N GLU A 480 -11.45 -10.19 -5.37
CA GLU A 480 -12.01 -10.16 -4.02
C GLU A 480 -12.30 -11.59 -3.55
N LEU A 481 -11.70 -12.00 -2.42
CA LEU A 481 -11.88 -13.31 -1.81
C LEU A 481 -12.74 -13.25 -0.53
N GLY A 482 -13.79 -12.42 -0.59
CA GLY A 482 -14.74 -12.17 0.49
C GLY A 482 -16.18 -12.34 0.02
N LEU A 483 -17.06 -12.62 0.99
CA LEU A 483 -18.50 -12.54 0.81
C LEU A 483 -19.22 -12.33 2.14
N PHE A 484 -20.09 -11.33 2.16
CA PHE A 484 -21.13 -11.18 3.17
C PHE A 484 -22.41 -11.94 2.77
N GLU A 485 -22.92 -12.75 3.71
CA GLU A 485 -24.22 -13.38 3.66
C GLU A 485 -25.09 -12.83 4.81
N PRO A 486 -26.19 -12.14 4.47
CA PRO A 486 -27.16 -11.71 5.45
C PRO A 486 -27.67 -12.87 6.33
N GLU A 487 -27.96 -12.64 7.62
CA GLU A 487 -27.88 -11.33 8.28
C GLU A 487 -26.53 -11.02 8.94
N ARG A 488 -25.64 -12.01 9.10
CA ARG A 488 -24.44 -11.88 9.97
C ARG A 488 -23.23 -12.73 9.60
N SER A 489 -23.25 -13.42 8.46
CA SER A 489 -22.19 -14.37 8.09
C SER A 489 -21.22 -13.71 7.12
N VAL A 490 -19.93 -13.81 7.39
CA VAL A 490 -18.86 -13.33 6.50
C VAL A 490 -17.94 -14.50 6.18
N LYS A 491 -17.78 -14.77 4.90
CA LYS A 491 -16.89 -15.80 4.36
C LYS A 491 -15.69 -15.12 3.72
N VAL A 492 -14.49 -15.57 4.05
CA VAL A 492 -13.26 -14.96 3.53
C VAL A 492 -12.19 -16.03 3.35
N VAL A 493 -11.31 -15.87 2.36
CA VAL A 493 -10.21 -16.80 2.10
C VAL A 493 -8.91 -16.28 2.74
N LEU A 494 -8.16 -17.19 3.36
CA LEU A 494 -6.78 -16.94 3.78
C LEU A 494 -5.91 -18.12 3.36
N GLU A 495 -4.96 -17.87 2.46
CA GLU A 495 -4.14 -18.92 1.84
C GLU A 495 -2.72 -19.05 2.42
N SER A 496 -2.21 -18.00 3.07
CA SER A 496 -0.88 -18.00 3.70
C SER A 496 -0.82 -17.07 4.91
N THR A 497 0.16 -17.28 5.78
CA THR A 497 0.46 -16.37 6.90
C THR A 497 1.51 -15.32 6.55
N ASN A 498 1.82 -15.10 5.27
CA ASN A 498 2.73 -14.02 4.90
C ASN A 498 2.07 -12.64 5.21
N ASN A 499 2.88 -11.60 5.39
CA ASN A 499 2.36 -10.30 5.82
C ASN A 499 1.37 -9.65 4.83
N LYS A 500 1.54 -9.90 3.53
CA LYS A 500 0.68 -9.32 2.50
C LYS A 500 -0.65 -10.08 2.42
N ALA A 501 -0.65 -11.41 2.40
CA ALA A 501 -1.84 -12.25 2.44
C ALA A 501 -2.71 -12.00 3.69
N VAL A 502 -2.09 -11.83 4.86
CA VAL A 502 -2.81 -11.45 6.09
C VAL A 502 -3.36 -10.03 5.99
N GLY A 503 -2.62 -9.11 5.35
CA GLY A 503 -3.11 -7.77 5.05
C GLY A 503 -4.35 -7.78 4.15
N ASP A 504 -4.27 -8.48 3.00
CA ASP A 504 -5.36 -8.65 2.03
C ASP A 504 -6.58 -9.33 2.68
N TYR A 505 -6.36 -10.32 3.56
CA TYR A 505 -7.41 -10.96 4.36
C TYR A 505 -8.17 -9.98 5.25
N PHE A 506 -7.48 -9.18 6.06
CA PHE A 506 -8.18 -8.21 6.93
C PHE A 506 -8.76 -7.04 6.17
N ALA A 507 -8.15 -6.68 5.04
CA ALA A 507 -8.69 -5.71 4.12
C ALA A 507 -10.03 -6.18 3.54
N THR A 508 -10.08 -7.41 3.03
CA THR A 508 -11.32 -8.06 2.58
C THR A 508 -12.33 -8.18 3.73
N LEU A 509 -11.88 -8.56 4.93
CA LEU A 509 -12.78 -8.71 6.07
C LEU A 509 -13.37 -7.37 6.55
N VAL A 510 -12.64 -6.26 6.45
CA VAL A 510 -13.19 -4.92 6.69
C VAL A 510 -14.25 -4.55 5.65
N HIS A 511 -14.01 -4.85 4.36
CA HIS A 511 -15.01 -4.67 3.30
C HIS A 511 -16.31 -5.41 3.62
N GLU A 512 -16.23 -6.70 3.92
CA GLU A 512 -17.41 -7.51 4.23
C GLU A 512 -18.08 -7.10 5.55
N TYR A 513 -17.31 -6.65 6.54
CA TYR A 513 -17.88 -6.11 7.77
C TYR A 513 -18.66 -4.82 7.50
N LEU A 514 -18.24 -4.00 6.54
CA LEU A 514 -18.99 -2.80 6.15
C LEU A 514 -20.32 -3.16 5.47
N HIS A 515 -20.37 -4.19 4.62
CA HIS A 515 -21.64 -4.73 4.13
C HIS A 515 -22.54 -5.18 5.28
N TYR A 516 -22.01 -5.99 6.20
CA TYR A 516 -22.76 -6.44 7.37
C TYR A 516 -23.28 -5.27 8.23
N THR A 517 -22.44 -4.28 8.51
CA THR A 517 -22.79 -3.18 9.40
C THR A 517 -23.71 -2.14 8.74
N SER A 518 -23.73 -2.08 7.41
CA SER A 518 -24.67 -1.26 6.64
C SER A 518 -25.96 -1.99 6.25
N TYR A 519 -26.01 -3.32 6.30
CA TYR A 519 -27.22 -4.10 6.00
C TYR A 519 -28.40 -3.70 6.89
N VAL A 520 -29.56 -3.40 6.32
CA VAL A 520 -30.77 -3.04 7.08
C VAL A 520 -31.81 -4.16 7.03
N SER A 521 -32.21 -4.58 5.83
CA SER A 521 -33.07 -5.74 5.57
C SER A 521 -33.03 -6.10 4.07
N GLU A 522 -33.60 -7.24 3.68
CA GLU A 522 -33.77 -7.60 2.25
C GLU A 522 -34.62 -6.57 1.48
N GLU A 523 -35.60 -5.95 2.15
CA GLU A 523 -36.46 -4.92 1.57
C GLU A 523 -35.80 -3.54 1.51
N ARG A 524 -34.70 -3.33 2.25
CA ARG A 524 -34.02 -2.04 2.39
C ARG A 524 -32.53 -2.18 2.10
N GLN A 525 -32.22 -2.19 0.82
CA GLN A 525 -30.90 -2.22 0.21
C GLN A 525 -30.86 -1.27 -0.98
N PHE A 526 -29.67 -0.93 -1.49
CA PHE A 526 -29.60 -0.18 -2.75
C PHE A 526 -30.10 -1.04 -3.91
N THR A 527 -30.84 -0.41 -4.82
CA THR A 527 -31.30 -1.05 -6.05
C THR A 527 -30.12 -1.48 -6.93
N HIS A 528 -29.09 -0.64 -7.01
CA HIS A 528 -27.92 -0.90 -7.85
C HIS A 528 -26.71 -1.35 -7.04
N ARG A 529 -26.19 -2.53 -7.38
CA ARG A 529 -24.97 -3.11 -6.79
C ARG A 529 -23.77 -2.16 -6.84
N PHE A 530 -23.73 -1.25 -7.81
CA PHE A 530 -22.66 -0.25 -7.90
C PHE A 530 -22.53 0.57 -6.64
N PHE A 531 -23.62 1.13 -6.10
CA PHE A 531 -23.51 1.95 -4.89
C PHE A 531 -23.16 1.11 -3.66
N GLU A 532 -23.67 -0.12 -3.60
CA GLU A 532 -23.35 -1.06 -2.52
C GLU A 532 -21.85 -1.37 -2.49
N GLU A 533 -21.27 -1.88 -3.58
CA GLU A 533 -19.86 -2.26 -3.64
C GLU A 533 -18.94 -1.04 -3.63
N ALA A 534 -19.25 0.01 -4.38
CA ALA A 534 -18.35 1.15 -4.55
C ALA A 534 -18.21 1.99 -3.26
N LEU A 535 -19.30 2.19 -2.51
CA LEU A 535 -19.23 2.89 -1.23
C LEU A 535 -18.54 2.01 -0.16
N THR A 536 -18.82 0.70 -0.15
CA THR A 536 -18.16 -0.25 0.75
C THR A 536 -16.65 -0.22 0.52
N GLU A 537 -16.22 -0.35 -0.73
CA GLU A 537 -14.83 -0.33 -1.13
C GLU A 537 -14.16 1.04 -0.86
N TYR A 538 -14.86 2.14 -1.14
CA TYR A 538 -14.36 3.49 -0.86
C TYR A 538 -14.06 3.68 0.64
N PHE A 539 -14.97 3.26 1.52
CA PHE A 539 -14.77 3.36 2.97
C PHE A 539 -13.76 2.31 3.49
N SER A 540 -13.75 1.09 2.93
CA SER A 540 -12.81 0.04 3.32
C SER A 540 -11.36 0.48 3.06
N ARG A 541 -11.07 1.03 1.87
CA ARG A 541 -9.74 1.56 1.51
C ARG A 541 -9.23 2.60 2.48
N LYS A 542 -10.10 3.52 2.92
CA LYS A 542 -9.73 4.54 3.91
C LYS A 542 -9.39 3.93 5.27
N ILE A 543 -10.24 3.02 5.76
CA ILE A 543 -10.00 2.33 7.03
C ILE A 543 -8.68 1.55 6.98
N ILE A 544 -8.43 0.81 5.90
CA ILE A 544 -7.22 -0.01 5.76
C ILE A 544 -5.96 0.85 5.62
N LYS A 545 -6.01 1.91 4.81
CA LYS A 545 -4.88 2.85 4.67
C LYS A 545 -4.52 3.47 6.01
N ASP A 546 -5.50 3.93 6.77
CA ASP A 546 -5.27 4.62 8.05
C ASP A 546 -4.85 3.67 9.17
N GLN A 547 -5.41 2.46 9.22
CA GLN A 547 -5.19 1.52 10.33
C GLN A 547 -4.02 0.55 10.11
N LEU A 548 -3.85 0.06 8.88
CA LEU A 548 -2.81 -0.93 8.56
C LEU A 548 -1.60 -0.30 7.84
N GLY A 549 -1.74 0.93 7.33
CA GLY A 549 -0.69 1.57 6.53
C GLY A 549 -0.42 0.82 5.22
N LEU A 550 -1.40 0.05 4.75
CA LEU A 550 -1.35 -0.73 3.52
C LEU A 550 -2.15 0.02 2.46
N GLU A 551 -1.53 0.24 1.30
CA GLU A 551 -2.30 0.54 0.10
C GLU A 551 -2.76 -0.81 -0.47
N THR A 552 -3.97 -1.22 -0.10
CA THR A 552 -4.62 -2.39 -0.70
C THR A 552 -5.60 -1.88 -1.75
N GLY A 553 -5.46 -2.34 -2.99
CA GLY A 553 -6.58 -2.28 -3.92
C GLY A 553 -7.36 -3.57 -3.75
N LEU A 554 -8.31 -3.53 -2.81
CA LEU A 554 -9.45 -4.44 -2.81
C LEU A 554 -10.25 -4.18 -4.10
N GLY A 555 -11.26 -4.98 -4.44
CA GLY A 555 -11.89 -4.97 -5.79
C GLY A 555 -12.38 -3.60 -6.31
N TYR A 556 -12.99 -3.59 -7.49
CA TYR A 556 -13.76 -2.42 -7.99
C TYR A 556 -12.99 -1.08 -8.13
N PRO A 557 -11.76 -1.05 -8.68
CA PRO A 557 -10.95 0.18 -8.75
C PRO A 557 -11.63 1.32 -9.53
N ILE A 558 -12.34 1.00 -10.62
CA ILE A 558 -13.08 1.99 -11.41
C ILE A 558 -14.25 2.58 -10.64
N GLN A 559 -15.00 1.74 -9.93
CA GLN A 559 -16.17 2.19 -9.19
C GLN A 559 -15.77 3.18 -8.08
N VAL A 560 -14.64 2.91 -7.41
CA VAL A 560 -14.06 3.83 -6.43
C VAL A 560 -13.69 5.17 -7.05
N LYS A 561 -13.11 5.20 -8.26
CA LYS A 561 -12.81 6.46 -8.97
C LYS A 561 -14.07 7.30 -9.22
N VAL A 562 -15.16 6.63 -9.60
CA VAL A 562 -16.45 7.31 -9.78
C VAL A 562 -16.97 7.88 -8.45
N ILE A 563 -16.91 7.11 -7.35
CA ILE A 563 -17.32 7.59 -6.02
C ILE A 563 -16.41 8.72 -5.52
N GLU A 564 -15.10 8.66 -5.76
CA GLU A 564 -14.14 9.73 -5.46
C GLU A 564 -14.56 11.03 -6.15
N GLU A 565 -14.95 10.97 -7.43
CA GLU A 565 -15.44 12.13 -8.16
C GLU A 565 -16.79 12.64 -7.63
N ILE A 566 -17.73 11.73 -7.32
CA ILE A 566 -19.02 12.08 -6.69
C ILE A 566 -18.81 12.78 -5.35
N SER A 567 -17.84 12.31 -4.55
CA SER A 567 -17.53 12.84 -3.22
C SER A 567 -17.03 14.29 -3.22
N LYS A 568 -16.62 14.83 -4.39
CA LYS A 568 -16.22 16.23 -4.53
C LYS A 568 -17.40 17.20 -4.47
N LYS A 569 -18.59 16.79 -4.89
CA LYS A 569 -19.81 17.62 -4.81
C LYS A 569 -20.76 17.18 -3.70
N ILE A 570 -20.82 15.89 -3.40
CA ILE A 570 -21.63 15.34 -2.30
C ILE A 570 -20.70 15.01 -1.15
N SER A 571 -20.82 15.73 -0.03
CA SER A 571 -19.93 15.53 1.12
C SER A 571 -19.94 14.07 1.59
N GLU A 572 -18.76 13.55 1.93
CA GLU A 572 -18.57 12.19 2.41
C GLU A 572 -19.44 11.81 3.61
N ASN A 573 -19.67 12.73 4.56
CA ASN A 573 -20.57 12.47 5.69
C ASN A 573 -22.00 12.12 5.22
N LYS A 574 -22.51 12.79 4.18
CA LYS A 574 -23.82 12.48 3.59
C LYS A 574 -23.81 11.13 2.89
N LEU A 575 -22.77 10.83 2.11
CA LEU A 575 -22.62 9.53 1.45
C LEU A 575 -22.54 8.39 2.46
N ARG A 576 -21.84 8.61 3.58
CA ARG A 576 -21.75 7.67 4.70
C ARG A 576 -23.11 7.45 5.36
N ASP A 577 -23.84 8.51 5.68
CA ASP A 577 -25.17 8.41 6.28
C ASP A 577 -26.16 7.69 5.34
N ILE A 578 -26.10 7.97 4.04
CA ILE A 578 -26.88 7.27 3.01
C ILE A 578 -26.51 5.79 2.93
N TYR A 579 -25.22 5.47 2.93
CA TYR A 579 -24.71 4.10 2.87
C TYR A 579 -25.19 3.25 4.06
N PHE A 580 -25.07 3.76 5.29
CA PHE A 580 -25.45 3.02 6.49
C PHE A 580 -26.96 2.94 6.72
N ASN A 581 -27.73 3.91 6.22
CA ASN A 581 -29.19 3.89 6.33
C ASN A 581 -29.88 3.31 5.09
N LYS A 582 -29.12 2.96 4.03
CA LYS A 582 -29.62 2.54 2.72
C LYS A 582 -30.73 3.49 2.22
N ASP A 583 -30.50 4.80 2.34
CA ASP A 583 -31.46 5.84 1.93
C ASP A 583 -31.24 6.21 0.47
N GLU A 584 -31.70 5.34 -0.43
CA GLU A 584 -31.58 5.54 -1.87
C GLU A 584 -32.35 6.76 -2.37
N SER A 585 -33.47 7.12 -1.71
CA SER A 585 -34.25 8.30 -2.09
C SER A 585 -33.45 9.59 -1.95
N THR A 586 -32.72 9.72 -0.83
CA THR A 586 -31.82 10.86 -0.60
C THR A 586 -30.61 10.81 -1.53
N LEU A 587 -30.08 9.62 -1.85
CA LEU A 587 -29.01 9.47 -2.83
C LEU A 587 -29.41 10.01 -4.20
N VAL A 588 -30.56 9.58 -4.71
CA VAL A 588 -31.13 10.03 -6.00
C VAL A 588 -31.32 11.53 -6.00
N ALA A 589 -31.91 12.09 -4.94
CA ALA A 589 -32.14 13.52 -4.82
C ALA A 589 -30.83 14.33 -4.88
N LEU A 590 -29.81 13.92 -4.13
CA LEU A 590 -28.51 14.62 -4.11
C LEU A 590 -27.75 14.50 -5.43
N LEU A 591 -27.82 13.34 -6.09
CA LEU A 591 -27.22 13.16 -7.42
C LEU A 591 -27.89 14.06 -8.46
N ASN A 592 -29.22 14.11 -8.45
CA ASN A 592 -29.98 14.98 -9.35
C ASN A 592 -29.75 16.47 -9.06
N GLU A 593 -29.62 16.86 -7.79
CA GLU A 593 -29.27 18.23 -7.41
C GLU A 593 -27.86 18.62 -7.89
N ALA A 594 -26.88 17.71 -7.74
CA ALA A 594 -25.48 18.00 -8.04
C ALA A 594 -25.12 17.96 -9.54
N TYR A 595 -25.85 17.15 -10.33
CA TYR A 595 -25.49 16.83 -11.72
C TYR A 595 -26.62 17.02 -12.74
N GLY A 596 -27.82 17.42 -12.30
CA GLY A 596 -28.96 17.74 -13.17
C GLY A 596 -30.20 16.90 -12.83
N SER A 597 -31.40 17.48 -12.97
CA SER A 597 -32.64 16.91 -12.41
C SER A 597 -33.05 15.52 -12.89
N LYS A 598 -32.46 15.03 -13.99
CA LYS A 598 -32.68 13.69 -14.55
C LYS A 598 -31.43 12.81 -14.52
N PHE A 599 -30.34 13.26 -13.91
CA PHE A 599 -29.05 12.59 -13.96
C PHE A 599 -29.11 11.12 -13.53
N TYR A 600 -29.79 10.82 -12.42
CA TYR A 600 -29.91 9.46 -11.92
C TYR A 600 -30.65 8.59 -12.94
N THR A 601 -31.85 8.98 -13.38
CA THR A 601 -32.63 8.22 -14.38
C THR A 601 -31.87 8.06 -15.69
N ASP A 602 -31.14 9.08 -16.14
CA ASP A 602 -30.35 9.04 -17.38
C ASP A 602 -29.09 8.17 -17.24
N SER A 603 -28.64 7.84 -16.03
CA SER A 603 -27.39 7.11 -15.75
C SER A 603 -27.59 5.81 -14.99
N GLU A 604 -28.80 5.55 -14.52
CA GLU A 604 -29.23 4.40 -13.73
C GLU A 604 -28.74 3.10 -14.34
N PHE A 605 -28.94 2.95 -15.64
CA PHE A 605 -28.48 1.79 -16.39
C PHE A 605 -26.95 1.60 -16.32
N HIS A 606 -26.16 2.68 -16.37
CA HIS A 606 -24.71 2.56 -16.25
C HIS A 606 -24.29 2.16 -14.83
N PHE A 607 -24.98 2.65 -13.80
CA PHE A 607 -24.77 2.18 -12.43
C PHE A 607 -25.14 0.70 -12.28
N GLN A 608 -26.24 0.27 -12.89
CA GLN A 608 -26.63 -1.13 -12.91
C GLN A 608 -25.58 -1.99 -13.61
N ALA A 609 -25.16 -1.63 -14.83
CA ALA A 609 -24.26 -2.45 -15.64
C ALA A 609 -22.80 -2.47 -15.13
N LEU A 610 -22.27 -1.35 -14.62
CA LEU A 610 -20.83 -1.19 -14.35
C LEU A 610 -20.26 -2.21 -13.37
N SER A 611 -21.05 -2.66 -12.38
CA SER A 611 -20.61 -3.65 -11.38
C SER A 611 -20.27 -5.01 -11.97
N TYR A 612 -20.65 -5.24 -13.22
CA TYR A 612 -20.56 -6.54 -13.83
C TYR A 612 -19.78 -6.57 -15.16
N LEU A 613 -19.50 -5.39 -15.73
CA LEU A 613 -18.69 -5.28 -16.94
C LEU A 613 -17.20 -5.48 -16.62
N GLY A 614 -16.44 -6.03 -17.58
CA GLY A 614 -14.99 -6.17 -17.51
C GLY A 614 -14.28 -5.36 -18.59
N GLY A 615 -12.99 -5.08 -18.39
CA GLY A 615 -12.10 -4.53 -19.41
C GLY A 615 -12.61 -3.23 -20.05
N LYS A 616 -12.58 -3.16 -21.39
CA LYS A 616 -12.93 -1.95 -22.14
C LYS A 616 -14.39 -1.51 -21.97
N ASP A 617 -15.31 -2.44 -21.76
CA ASP A 617 -16.73 -2.11 -21.62
C ASP A 617 -17.03 -1.48 -20.26
N ALA A 618 -16.39 -1.96 -19.19
CA ALA A 618 -16.44 -1.32 -17.88
C ALA A 618 -15.88 0.10 -17.94
N LEU A 619 -14.75 0.27 -18.63
CA LEU A 619 -14.12 1.58 -18.83
C LEU A 619 -15.05 2.54 -19.59
N LYS A 620 -15.72 2.06 -20.65
CA LYS A 620 -16.68 2.86 -21.42
C LYS A 620 -17.88 3.28 -20.57
N ALA A 621 -18.48 2.34 -19.83
CA ALA A 621 -19.62 2.64 -18.95
C ALA A 621 -19.24 3.63 -17.85
N ALA A 622 -18.07 3.45 -17.21
CA ALA A 622 -17.57 4.38 -16.22
C ALA A 622 -17.26 5.75 -16.82
N ASN A 623 -16.65 5.82 -18.00
CA ASN A 623 -16.39 7.10 -18.68
C ASN A 623 -17.66 7.84 -19.09
N ASN A 624 -18.75 7.13 -19.41
CA ASN A 624 -20.06 7.77 -19.59
C ASN A 624 -20.56 8.42 -18.30
N ILE A 625 -20.39 7.76 -17.14
CA ILE A 625 -20.72 8.34 -15.84
C ILE A 625 -19.80 9.53 -15.55
N MET A 626 -18.48 9.35 -15.66
CA MET A 626 -17.46 10.38 -15.41
C MET A 626 -17.71 11.64 -16.25
N PHE A 627 -18.02 11.48 -17.54
CA PHE A 627 -18.38 12.59 -18.42
C PHE A 627 -19.59 13.36 -17.88
N LYS A 628 -20.67 12.66 -17.51
CA LYS A 628 -21.90 13.28 -17.00
C LYS A 628 -21.70 13.97 -15.64
N ILE A 629 -20.78 13.49 -14.80
CA ILE A 629 -20.46 14.14 -13.51
C ILE A 629 -19.37 15.21 -13.62
N GLY A 630 -18.80 15.43 -14.81
CA GLY A 630 -17.73 16.40 -15.07
C GLY A 630 -16.34 15.95 -14.59
N GLY A 631 -16.15 14.64 -14.42
CA GLY A 631 -14.88 14.02 -14.06
C GLY A 631 -13.92 13.85 -15.23
N GLN A 632 -12.70 13.42 -14.93
CA GLN A 632 -11.70 13.08 -15.94
C GLN A 632 -11.98 11.70 -16.56
N GLU A 633 -11.64 11.56 -17.85
CA GLU A 633 -11.70 10.26 -18.52
C GLU A 633 -10.70 9.28 -17.89
N LEU A 634 -11.21 8.13 -17.44
CA LEU A 634 -10.45 7.01 -16.92
C LEU A 634 -9.77 6.26 -18.05
N LYS A 635 -8.63 5.64 -17.74
CA LYS A 635 -7.79 4.90 -18.68
C LYS A 635 -7.74 3.41 -18.34
N GLU A 636 -7.16 2.61 -19.24
CA GLU A 636 -6.99 1.16 -19.04
C GLU A 636 -6.19 0.82 -17.77
N GLU A 637 -5.26 1.69 -17.35
CA GLU A 637 -4.54 1.54 -16.07
C GLU A 637 -5.45 1.63 -14.84
N ASP A 638 -6.60 2.31 -14.93
CA ASP A 638 -7.58 2.43 -13.84
C ASP A 638 -8.45 1.18 -13.68
N LEU A 639 -8.42 0.23 -14.62
CA LEU A 639 -9.12 -1.06 -14.51
C LEU A 639 -8.52 -1.99 -13.46
N TYR A 640 -7.25 -1.78 -13.09
CA TYR A 640 -6.48 -2.76 -12.34
C TYR A 640 -6.04 -2.23 -10.98
N SER A 641 -6.13 -3.09 -9.97
CA SER A 641 -5.46 -2.86 -8.69
C SER A 641 -3.95 -3.10 -8.86
N THR A 642 -3.13 -2.09 -8.52
CA THR A 642 -1.67 -2.21 -8.61
C THR A 642 -1.01 -2.87 -7.40
N PHE A 643 -1.78 -3.23 -6.35
CA PHE A 643 -1.22 -3.52 -5.04
C PHE A 643 -1.56 -4.89 -4.42
N SER A 644 -2.57 -5.62 -4.91
CA SER A 644 -2.96 -6.94 -4.36
C SER A 644 -1.92 -8.04 -4.64
N GLU A 645 -1.78 -9.04 -3.75
CA GLU A 645 -1.00 -10.27 -4.03
C GLU A 645 -1.86 -11.34 -4.68
N LEU A 646 -3.17 -11.18 -4.57
CA LEU A 646 -4.18 -11.98 -5.25
C LEU A 646 -4.15 -11.56 -6.72
N LYS A 647 -3.48 -12.37 -7.55
CA LYS A 647 -3.50 -12.31 -9.01
C LYS A 647 -4.13 -13.56 -9.58
#